data_AF-A0A420Z8H3-F1
#
_entry.id   AF-A0A420Z8H3-F1
#
_cell.length_a   1.000
_cell.length_b   1.000
_cell.length_c   1.000
_cell.angle_alpha   90.00
_cell.angle_beta   90.00
_cell.angle_gamma   90.00
#
_symmetry.space_group_name_H-M   'P 1'
#
loop_
_entity.id
_entity.type
_entity.pdbx_description
1 polymer ?
#
loop_
_entity_poly.entity_id
_entity_poly.type
_entity_poly.pdbx_seq_one_letter_code
_entity_poly.pdbx_strand_id
1 'polypeptide(L)'
;SIQAQNSFVTIINPVRGSDFWSLDKQKPLDLPAFQKQIYQSHNLPATWLLRPDSYINNQSTVNFFSQKSFQTDELGIFLEVSPSWADLAKIKYNSQHPWYFPQTVFLSGYNQKQRQKLIDSAFDNFYQKFSYYPQSVGAWHIDPFSANYLRQKYGVKTFLICSDQFSTDNYKIWGGWWGVPYYPSKNNLLIPASKINQKNGGLVLWWAQRDPLNAYSNQAQHSLYSLQPNDFMTIGLDINYFSSLANYYLKPLKGQFGQLTLGLENDYSLDKYSDIYRQQIEYLFNYPTTFLKTSQFYQWYKQKFPHLSPNHQIGGADLLGSPKQSQWLMSTQQRNYYLKDDSQSNWHLVDQLSYHSTQADPYYYQPNPNSKLYWQISPSQSSKHNQLAIFCLSLASIAIIFLFIKFKINPKLSIFIFVSSFLISIPMIRSAFSYVYGLGFWGANGHDAIWHLALINQITKSLPPHNPVFAPQLLSHYHWGFDFLVASLNRLIHLPAINLYFHFLPPILGSLLGILSYQLALKLTKNKKIAFLFVFFNYFAGSFGWLITLIRQHQLGGESLFWSMQSVSFLINPPYALSLILLFLFLKLFFSLKKHNSSKKIFILLAISFLISFVKIYAGILLNLSLVTYFFIGYLQHQKINKNYFYLCLGSGLLSLAVLFLFGVLPSTGSSLIQFKPFWFVHSLIESTDKLYLPSLATWRYNLSTHLLSYKLFIFLALEIFLLVVFLIGNLSWRFLAIFYLIPKFLKKQLQKHDFFLIIFSFFSLAIPLIFVQSGTAWNTIQFFYYFLIISNFYLAKFMAQLPVSTSKLKKTLFFFIILTILPTSYATIKDYLGSPAPSSLPNYEIEALDFLKKQKKGIVLSYPYNQYSRPSNWQTPLPLYLYQTTAYISAFSHQTSFLADRMNLDITGADWASRLDQSRKFFTSSDKFMARGFLLNNHIDYIYLVNNQNFKLNPNQLEVKPIFNNDFVRIYKVMK
;
A
#
# COMPACT_ATOMS: atom_id res chain seq x y z
N SER A 1 48.28 25.47 -12.24
CA SER A 1 47.98 25.51 -13.68
C SER A 1 46.48 25.32 -13.87
N ILE A 2 45.76 26.38 -14.22
CA ILE A 2 44.30 26.35 -14.43
C ILE A 2 44.08 25.73 -15.80
N GLN A 3 43.68 24.46 -15.82
CA GLN A 3 43.23 23.80 -17.04
C GLN A 3 42.01 24.59 -17.55
N ALA A 4 42.04 25.07 -18.80
CA ALA A 4 40.95 25.86 -19.38
C ALA A 4 39.63 25.11 -19.17
N GLN A 5 38.76 25.67 -18.33
CA GLN A 5 37.51 25.04 -17.95
C GLN A 5 36.53 25.19 -19.12
N ASN A 6 35.95 24.09 -19.59
CA ASN A 6 34.99 24.14 -20.68
C ASN A 6 33.66 24.72 -20.16
N SER A 7 33.25 25.89 -20.66
CA SER A 7 31.99 26.55 -20.30
C SER A 7 31.02 26.50 -21.47
N PHE A 8 29.80 26.02 -21.21
CA PHE A 8 28.79 25.78 -22.24
C PHE A 8 27.53 26.60 -22.01
N VAL A 9 26.92 27.07 -23.09
CA VAL A 9 25.59 27.67 -23.08
C VAL A 9 24.66 26.83 -23.95
N THR A 10 23.49 26.47 -23.42
CA THR A 10 22.42 25.81 -24.18
C THR A 10 21.21 26.72 -24.21
N ILE A 11 20.85 27.20 -25.41
CA ILE A 11 19.64 28.00 -25.64
C ILE A 11 18.47 27.04 -25.84
N ILE A 12 17.45 27.13 -24.99
CA ILE A 12 16.27 26.26 -25.02
C ILE A 12 15.00 27.10 -24.93
N ASN A 13 14.18 27.13 -25.98
CA ASN A 13 12.97 27.93 -26.02
C ASN A 13 11.72 27.04 -26.01
N PRO A 14 10.90 27.07 -24.94
CA PRO A 14 9.57 26.48 -24.95
C PRO A 14 8.62 27.27 -25.84
N VAL A 15 7.89 26.58 -26.71
CA VAL A 15 6.96 27.17 -27.69
C VAL A 15 5.57 26.58 -27.50
N ARG A 16 4.67 27.35 -26.89
CA ARG A 16 3.25 27.06 -26.71
C ARG A 16 2.47 27.40 -27.99
N GLY A 17 1.46 26.60 -28.31
CA GLY A 17 0.57 26.82 -29.46
C GLY A 17 -0.63 27.72 -29.15
N SER A 18 -1.71 27.54 -29.91
CA SER A 18 -2.93 28.33 -29.79
C SER A 18 -3.78 27.99 -28.56
N ASP A 19 -3.61 26.80 -27.96
CA ASP A 19 -4.38 26.43 -26.77
C ASP A 19 -4.00 27.37 -25.62
N PHE A 20 -5.00 28.02 -25.01
CA PHE A 20 -4.81 28.98 -23.91
C PHE A 20 -4.02 30.25 -24.27
N TRP A 21 -3.85 30.56 -25.55
CA TRP A 21 -3.15 31.79 -25.96
C TRP A 21 -3.92 33.04 -25.53
N SER A 22 -3.25 33.98 -24.87
CA SER A 22 -3.91 35.14 -24.23
C SER A 22 -3.27 36.50 -24.57
N LEU A 23 -2.26 36.55 -25.45
CA LEU A 23 -1.64 37.82 -25.86
C LEU A 23 -2.34 38.37 -27.10
N ASP A 24 -3.14 39.44 -26.92
CA ASP A 24 -3.97 40.00 -28.02
C ASP A 24 -3.16 40.67 -29.13
N LYS A 25 -1.97 41.19 -28.81
CA LYS A 25 -1.10 41.94 -29.75
C LYS A 25 -0.01 41.10 -30.40
N GLN A 26 0.05 39.79 -30.10
CA GLN A 26 1.14 38.92 -30.52
C GLN A 26 0.60 37.53 -30.87
N LYS A 27 1.06 36.97 -31.99
CA LYS A 27 0.79 35.59 -32.38
C LYS A 27 1.83 34.64 -31.75
N PRO A 28 1.53 33.34 -31.61
CA PRO A 28 2.45 32.35 -31.04
C PRO A 28 3.87 32.32 -31.64
N LEU A 29 4.03 32.69 -32.91
CA LEU A 29 5.30 32.63 -33.62
C LEU A 29 6.08 33.95 -33.63
N ASP A 30 5.52 35.06 -33.14
CA ASP A 30 6.18 36.37 -33.23
C ASP A 30 7.42 36.44 -32.33
N LEU A 31 7.34 35.99 -31.06
CA LEU A 31 8.51 35.90 -30.18
C LEU A 31 9.55 34.87 -30.68
N PRO A 32 9.18 33.66 -31.12
CA PRO A 32 10.11 32.74 -31.78
C PRO A 32 10.80 33.34 -33.00
N ALA A 33 10.11 34.12 -33.84
CA ALA A 33 10.71 34.79 -34.98
C ALA A 33 11.76 35.84 -34.54
N PHE A 34 11.45 36.65 -33.54
CA PHE A 34 12.38 37.60 -32.93
C PHE A 34 13.62 36.91 -32.34
N GLN A 35 13.41 35.86 -31.53
CA GLN A 35 14.49 35.06 -30.95
C GLN A 35 15.37 34.46 -32.04
N LYS A 36 14.78 33.90 -33.10
CA LYS A 36 15.53 33.33 -34.21
C LYS A 36 16.36 34.38 -34.95
N GLN A 37 15.82 35.57 -35.16
CA GLN A 37 16.55 36.68 -35.80
C GLN A 37 17.82 37.03 -35.02
N ILE A 38 17.75 37.09 -33.68
CA ILE A 38 18.92 37.32 -32.82
C ILE A 38 19.94 36.18 -32.97
N TYR A 39 19.50 34.93 -32.92
CA TYR A 39 20.45 33.81 -33.03
C TYR A 39 21.13 33.77 -34.38
N GLN A 40 20.43 34.14 -35.46
CA GLN A 40 21.00 34.21 -36.80
C GLN A 40 22.06 35.31 -36.91
N SER A 41 21.86 36.48 -36.30
CA SER A 41 22.88 37.56 -36.35
C SER A 41 24.19 37.17 -35.65
N HIS A 42 24.15 36.19 -34.75
CA HIS A 42 25.31 35.69 -34.01
C HIS A 42 25.74 34.26 -34.40
N ASN A 43 25.12 33.63 -35.41
CA ASN A 43 25.34 32.22 -35.78
C ASN A 43 25.20 31.23 -34.61
N LEU A 44 24.24 31.46 -33.72
CA LEU A 44 24.02 30.65 -32.52
C LEU A 44 23.06 29.48 -32.78
N PRO A 45 23.39 28.25 -32.33
CA PRO A 45 22.44 27.15 -32.33
C PRO A 45 21.45 27.28 -31.17
N ALA A 46 20.20 26.87 -31.40
CA ALA A 46 19.16 26.82 -30.36
C ALA A 46 18.38 25.49 -30.39
N THR A 47 17.75 25.15 -29.26
CA THR A 47 16.80 24.05 -29.13
C THR A 47 15.40 24.62 -28.93
N TRP A 48 14.42 24.22 -29.74
CA TRP A 48 13.03 24.67 -29.68
C TRP A 48 12.14 23.54 -29.18
N LEU A 49 11.55 23.67 -27.99
CA LEU A 49 10.66 22.67 -27.42
C LEU A 49 9.21 23.00 -27.77
N LEU A 50 8.67 22.32 -28.77
CA LEU A 50 7.33 22.58 -29.28
C LEU A 50 6.29 21.87 -28.41
N ARG A 51 5.35 22.62 -27.82
CA ARG A 51 4.20 22.02 -27.14
C ARG A 51 3.31 21.34 -28.18
N PRO A 52 2.76 20.13 -27.95
CA PRO A 52 2.07 19.39 -29.01
C PRO A 52 0.95 20.14 -29.76
N ASP A 53 0.19 20.99 -29.08
CA ASP A 53 -0.83 21.85 -29.71
C ASP A 53 -0.26 22.80 -30.77
N SER A 54 1.02 23.18 -30.67
CA SER A 54 1.68 24.07 -31.64
C SER A 54 1.84 23.46 -33.02
N TYR A 55 1.81 22.12 -33.18
CA TYR A 55 2.06 21.44 -34.47
C TYR A 55 1.03 20.37 -34.87
N ILE A 56 0.18 19.86 -33.96
CA ILE A 56 -0.77 18.77 -34.25
C ILE A 56 -1.73 19.10 -35.40
N ASN A 57 -2.19 20.36 -35.50
CA ASN A 57 -3.09 20.83 -36.55
C ASN A 57 -2.71 22.23 -37.08
N ASN A 58 -1.42 22.60 -37.00
CA ASN A 58 -0.98 23.94 -37.36
C ASN A 58 0.17 23.87 -38.38
N GLN A 59 -0.21 23.84 -39.66
CA GLN A 59 0.76 23.76 -40.76
C GLN A 59 1.65 25.00 -40.83
N SER A 60 1.19 26.17 -40.36
CA SER A 60 2.00 27.39 -40.36
C SER A 60 3.20 27.28 -39.42
N THR A 61 3.03 26.72 -38.23
CA THR A 61 4.13 26.42 -37.29
C THR A 61 5.09 25.40 -37.87
N VAL A 62 4.58 24.32 -38.47
CA VAL A 62 5.42 23.29 -39.10
C VAL A 62 6.25 23.88 -40.22
N ASN A 63 5.65 24.71 -41.07
CA ASN A 63 6.35 25.40 -42.16
C ASN A 63 7.41 26.37 -41.63
N PHE A 64 7.11 27.12 -40.56
CA PHE A 64 8.06 28.02 -39.91
C PHE A 64 9.32 27.30 -39.42
N PHE A 65 9.17 26.23 -38.64
CA PHE A 65 10.30 25.46 -38.11
C PHE A 65 10.98 24.55 -39.14
N SER A 66 10.41 24.39 -40.35
CA SER A 66 11.02 23.64 -41.46
C SER A 66 11.86 24.54 -42.39
N GLN A 67 11.91 25.85 -42.15
CA GLN A 67 12.72 26.76 -42.95
C GLN A 67 14.22 26.46 -42.84
N LYS A 68 14.99 26.78 -43.88
CA LYS A 68 16.44 26.58 -43.92
C LYS A 68 17.19 27.21 -42.73
N SER A 69 16.67 28.34 -42.23
CA SER A 69 17.19 29.04 -41.05
C SER A 69 17.27 28.15 -39.80
N PHE A 70 16.40 27.16 -39.65
CA PHE A 70 16.36 26.25 -38.49
C PHE A 70 17.20 24.98 -38.67
N GLN A 71 17.89 24.78 -39.80
CA GLN A 71 18.71 23.57 -40.02
C GLN A 71 19.85 23.41 -39.01
N THR A 72 20.37 24.52 -38.48
CA THR A 72 21.39 24.53 -37.42
C THR A 72 20.84 24.19 -36.04
N ASP A 73 19.52 24.29 -35.86
CA ASP A 73 18.83 24.19 -34.58
C ASP A 73 18.41 22.75 -34.28
N GLU A 74 17.79 22.54 -33.13
CA GLU A 74 17.17 21.29 -32.71
C GLU A 74 15.70 21.52 -32.40
N LEU A 75 14.83 20.62 -32.85
CA LEU A 75 13.43 20.59 -32.43
C LEU A 75 13.21 19.48 -31.40
N GLY A 76 12.51 19.82 -30.33
CA GLY A 76 12.10 18.94 -29.25
C GLY A 76 10.62 19.12 -28.90
N ILE A 77 10.16 18.46 -27.84
CA ILE A 77 8.76 18.54 -27.38
C ILE A 77 8.69 19.15 -25.98
N PHE A 78 7.75 20.09 -25.78
CA PHE A 78 7.39 20.62 -24.48
C PHE A 78 6.14 19.92 -23.92
N LEU A 79 6.31 19.09 -22.90
CA LEU A 79 5.33 18.12 -22.40
C LEU A 79 4.31 18.74 -21.44
N GLU A 80 3.66 19.82 -21.85
CA GLU A 80 2.49 20.39 -21.18
C GLU A 80 1.21 19.89 -21.85
N VAL A 81 0.39 19.16 -21.11
CA VAL A 81 -0.87 18.58 -21.61
C VAL A 81 -1.86 19.70 -21.91
N SER A 82 -2.37 19.71 -23.13
CA SER A 82 -3.38 20.65 -23.62
C SER A 82 -4.64 19.91 -24.10
N PRO A 83 -5.77 20.60 -24.31
CA PRO A 83 -6.98 20.03 -24.89
C PRO A 83 -6.70 19.36 -26.23
N SER A 84 -5.99 20.03 -27.14
CA SER A 84 -5.66 19.50 -28.46
C SER A 84 -4.79 18.23 -28.39
N TRP A 85 -3.80 18.19 -27.49
CA TRP A 85 -2.97 17.00 -27.29
C TRP A 85 -3.76 15.83 -26.66
N ALA A 86 -4.57 16.12 -25.65
CA ALA A 86 -5.39 15.13 -24.98
C ALA A 86 -6.43 14.50 -25.92
N ASP A 87 -7.05 15.32 -26.78
CA ASP A 87 -7.99 14.86 -27.80
C ASP A 87 -7.32 13.93 -28.83
N LEU A 88 -6.13 14.30 -29.33
CA LEU A 88 -5.33 13.44 -30.21
C LEU A 88 -5.04 12.08 -29.56
N ALA A 89 -4.74 12.06 -28.25
CA ALA A 89 -4.49 10.84 -27.49
C ALA A 89 -5.77 10.04 -27.13
N LYS A 90 -6.95 10.58 -27.42
CA LYS A 90 -8.26 10.06 -26.96
C LYS A 90 -8.32 9.92 -25.44
N ILE A 91 -7.76 10.91 -24.73
CA ILE A 91 -7.76 11.02 -23.27
C ILE A 91 -8.61 12.22 -22.86
N LYS A 92 -9.45 12.05 -21.83
CA LYS A 92 -10.22 13.16 -21.28
C LYS A 92 -9.27 14.19 -20.64
N TYR A 93 -9.32 15.42 -21.12
CA TYR A 93 -8.59 16.54 -20.54
C TYR A 93 -9.18 16.98 -19.19
N ASN A 94 -8.32 17.33 -18.23
CA ASN A 94 -8.72 17.75 -16.88
C ASN A 94 -9.15 19.23 -16.84
N SER A 95 -10.28 19.56 -17.50
CA SER A 95 -10.77 20.95 -17.66
C SER A 95 -11.39 21.59 -16.41
N GLN A 96 -11.49 20.86 -15.29
CA GLN A 96 -12.13 21.37 -14.06
C GLN A 96 -11.28 22.39 -13.29
N HIS A 97 -10.03 22.59 -13.69
CA HIS A 97 -9.07 23.44 -13.01
C HIS A 97 -8.33 24.32 -14.02
N PRO A 98 -7.73 25.45 -13.59
CA PRO A 98 -6.88 26.28 -14.44
C PRO A 98 -5.82 25.44 -15.15
N TRP A 99 -5.51 25.79 -16.41
CA TRP A 99 -4.67 24.96 -17.27
C TRP A 99 -3.27 24.74 -16.69
N TYR A 100 -2.71 25.72 -15.99
CA TYR A 100 -1.39 25.70 -15.37
C TYR A 100 -1.34 24.91 -14.05
N PHE A 101 -2.44 24.30 -13.60
CA PHE A 101 -2.40 23.49 -12.39
C PHE A 101 -1.73 22.12 -12.66
N PRO A 102 -0.93 21.58 -11.73
CA PRO A 102 -0.14 20.35 -11.90
C PRO A 102 -0.87 19.10 -12.39
N GLN A 103 -2.07 18.85 -11.85
CA GLN A 103 -2.92 17.72 -12.24
C GLN A 103 -3.48 17.86 -13.66
N THR A 104 -3.43 19.06 -14.23
CA THR A 104 -3.93 19.36 -15.56
C THR A 104 -2.80 19.41 -16.57
N VAL A 105 -1.75 20.19 -16.28
CA VAL A 105 -0.65 20.49 -17.21
C VAL A 105 0.39 19.37 -17.32
N PHE A 106 0.66 18.63 -16.25
CA PHE A 106 1.73 17.61 -16.27
C PHE A 106 1.20 16.21 -16.56
N LEU A 107 2.03 15.40 -17.22
CA LEU A 107 1.78 13.96 -17.40
C LEU A 107 1.50 13.25 -16.07
N SER A 108 2.12 13.70 -14.98
CA SER A 108 1.87 13.16 -13.64
C SER A 108 0.42 13.28 -13.19
N GLY A 109 -0.39 14.19 -13.74
CA GLY A 109 -1.83 14.29 -13.47
C GLY A 109 -2.66 13.13 -14.01
N TYR A 110 -2.08 12.32 -14.90
CA TYR A 110 -2.72 11.18 -15.55
C TYR A 110 -2.13 9.87 -15.02
N ASN A 111 -2.87 8.76 -15.12
CA ASN A 111 -2.30 7.45 -14.77
C ASN A 111 -1.29 6.98 -15.84
N GLN A 112 -0.44 6.01 -15.53
CA GLN A 112 0.66 5.60 -16.41
C GLN A 112 0.21 5.16 -17.82
N LYS A 113 -0.92 4.47 -17.96
CA LYS A 113 -1.45 4.06 -19.26
C LYS A 113 -1.89 5.26 -20.10
N GLN A 114 -2.48 6.27 -19.46
CA GLN A 114 -2.81 7.53 -20.11
C GLN A 114 -1.54 8.32 -20.48
N ARG A 115 -0.53 8.36 -19.60
CA ARG A 115 0.79 8.97 -19.88
C ARG A 115 1.42 8.38 -21.13
N GLN A 116 1.43 7.05 -21.25
CA GLN A 116 1.94 6.37 -22.44
C GLN A 116 1.20 6.78 -23.70
N LYS A 117 -0.15 6.80 -23.68
CA LYS A 117 -0.95 7.23 -24.84
C LYS A 117 -0.70 8.69 -25.24
N LEU A 118 -0.59 9.58 -24.27
CA LEU A 118 -0.25 10.99 -24.50
C LEU A 118 1.13 11.10 -25.13
N ILE A 119 2.14 10.45 -24.56
CA ILE A 119 3.51 10.45 -25.10
C ILE A 119 3.51 9.90 -26.53
N ASP A 120 2.88 8.75 -26.75
CA ASP A 120 2.85 8.09 -28.05
C ASP A 120 2.22 8.97 -29.12
N SER A 121 1.06 9.60 -28.81
CA SER A 121 0.39 10.47 -29.78
C SER A 121 1.21 11.71 -30.13
N ALA A 122 1.89 12.32 -29.15
CA ALA A 122 2.75 13.48 -29.40
C ALA A 122 3.96 13.13 -30.27
N PHE A 123 4.62 12.00 -29.98
CA PHE A 123 5.82 11.56 -30.69
C PHE A 123 5.51 11.06 -32.10
N ASP A 124 4.44 10.28 -32.27
CA ASP A 124 4.03 9.78 -33.59
C ASP A 124 3.60 10.94 -34.49
N ASN A 125 2.88 11.93 -33.96
CA ASN A 125 2.54 13.13 -34.73
C ASN A 125 3.78 13.99 -35.04
N PHE A 126 4.71 14.14 -34.09
CA PHE A 126 5.97 14.85 -34.33
C PHE A 126 6.76 14.18 -35.47
N TYR A 127 6.86 12.84 -35.47
CA TYR A 127 7.51 12.10 -36.56
C TYR A 127 6.80 12.32 -37.90
N GLN A 128 5.48 12.35 -37.94
CA GLN A 128 4.72 12.65 -39.16
C GLN A 128 5.00 14.06 -39.70
N LYS A 129 5.25 15.05 -38.83
CA LYS A 129 5.51 16.44 -39.24
C LYS A 129 6.97 16.69 -39.62
N PHE A 130 7.93 16.07 -38.92
CA PHE A 130 9.35 16.40 -39.05
C PHE A 130 10.23 15.23 -39.53
N SER A 131 9.68 14.01 -39.69
CA SER A 131 10.37 12.79 -40.17
C SER A 131 11.51 12.27 -39.28
N TYR A 132 11.54 12.65 -38.00
CA TYR A 132 12.43 12.07 -36.98
C TYR A 132 11.82 12.19 -35.58
N TYR A 133 12.31 11.41 -34.62
CA TYR A 133 11.93 11.56 -33.21
C TYR A 133 12.81 12.57 -32.48
N PRO A 134 12.24 13.41 -31.61
CA PRO A 134 12.99 14.45 -30.91
C PRO A 134 13.95 13.83 -29.90
N GLN A 135 15.12 14.44 -29.75
CA GLN A 135 16.15 14.00 -28.80
C GLN A 135 16.05 14.72 -27.45
N SER A 136 15.33 15.83 -27.39
CA SER A 136 15.19 16.66 -26.20
C SER A 136 13.72 16.91 -25.90
N VAL A 137 13.37 16.83 -24.62
CA VAL A 137 12.05 17.18 -24.12
C VAL A 137 12.18 18.09 -22.91
N GLY A 138 11.12 18.83 -22.60
CA GLY A 138 11.04 19.63 -21.38
C GLY A 138 9.63 19.74 -20.85
N ALA A 139 9.52 19.97 -19.55
CA ALA A 139 8.32 20.41 -18.84
C ALA A 139 8.77 20.83 -17.44
N TRP A 140 8.01 21.68 -16.75
CA TRP A 140 8.39 22.05 -15.37
C TRP A 140 8.49 20.84 -14.44
N HIS A 141 7.70 19.80 -14.71
CA HIS A 141 7.78 18.50 -14.05
C HIS A 141 7.67 17.35 -15.07
N ILE A 142 8.62 16.41 -14.99
CA ILE A 142 8.57 15.14 -15.71
C ILE A 142 8.73 14.01 -14.69
N ASP A 143 7.69 13.19 -14.53
CA ASP A 143 7.77 12.05 -13.62
C ASP A 143 8.71 10.96 -14.17
N PRO A 144 9.38 10.18 -13.31
CA PRO A 144 10.33 9.14 -13.70
C PRO A 144 9.74 8.03 -14.56
N PHE A 145 8.45 7.70 -14.41
CA PHE A 145 7.83 6.69 -15.28
C PHE A 145 7.80 7.21 -16.72
N SER A 146 7.31 8.44 -16.93
CA SER A 146 7.30 9.10 -18.24
C SER A 146 8.71 9.26 -18.80
N ALA A 147 9.68 9.71 -18.00
CA ALA A 147 11.08 9.87 -18.41
C ALA A 147 11.72 8.54 -18.83
N ASN A 148 11.48 7.45 -18.10
CA ASN A 148 11.97 6.11 -18.46
C ASN A 148 11.34 5.62 -19.77
N TYR A 149 10.04 5.84 -19.95
CA TYR A 149 9.31 5.43 -21.15
C TYR A 149 9.82 6.20 -22.39
N LEU A 150 9.95 7.53 -22.29
CA LEU A 150 10.54 8.40 -23.32
C LEU A 150 11.95 7.96 -23.70
N ARG A 151 12.77 7.61 -22.69
CA ARG A 151 14.13 7.14 -22.90
C ARG A 151 14.18 5.79 -23.62
N GLN A 152 13.38 4.83 -23.17
CA GLN A 152 13.42 3.45 -23.65
C GLN A 152 12.79 3.29 -25.03
N LYS A 153 11.65 3.93 -25.28
CA LYS A 153 10.90 3.80 -26.53
C LYS A 153 11.40 4.75 -27.62
N TYR A 154 11.63 6.02 -27.27
CA TYR A 154 11.93 7.07 -28.24
C TYR A 154 13.39 7.55 -28.21
N GLY A 155 14.21 7.03 -27.30
CA GLY A 155 15.64 7.36 -27.26
C GLY A 155 15.96 8.78 -26.79
N VAL A 156 15.01 9.47 -26.15
CA VAL A 156 15.17 10.83 -25.61
C VAL A 156 16.45 10.92 -24.76
N LYS A 157 17.23 11.99 -24.97
CA LYS A 157 18.57 12.16 -24.41
C LYS A 157 18.60 13.18 -23.27
N THR A 158 17.72 14.18 -23.28
CA THR A 158 17.72 15.23 -22.25
C THR A 158 16.32 15.55 -21.75
N PHE A 159 16.24 15.95 -20.49
CA PHE A 159 15.03 16.39 -19.81
C PHE A 159 15.27 17.78 -19.24
N LEU A 160 14.63 18.80 -19.80
CA LEU A 160 14.57 20.12 -19.17
C LEU A 160 13.46 20.09 -18.10
N ILE A 161 13.82 20.34 -16.84
CA ILE A 161 12.88 20.43 -15.71
C ILE A 161 13.11 21.70 -14.92
N CYS A 162 12.12 22.12 -14.14
CA CYS A 162 12.23 23.33 -13.34
C CYS A 162 13.21 23.14 -12.17
N SER A 163 14.03 24.15 -11.88
CA SER A 163 14.96 24.21 -10.75
C SER A 163 14.24 24.14 -9.39
N ASP A 164 15.01 23.92 -8.33
CA ASP A 164 14.53 24.03 -6.96
C ASP A 164 13.77 25.36 -6.75
N GLN A 165 12.51 25.25 -6.33
CA GLN A 165 11.62 26.35 -5.98
C GLN A 165 10.61 25.91 -4.92
N PHE A 166 10.32 26.77 -3.96
CA PHE A 166 9.57 26.32 -2.78
C PHE A 166 8.05 26.34 -2.94
N SER A 167 7.49 27.25 -3.76
CA SER A 167 6.04 27.33 -4.01
C SER A 167 5.67 28.35 -5.11
N THR A 168 6.32 28.31 -6.27
CA THR A 168 5.96 29.17 -7.42
C THR A 168 5.02 28.41 -8.35
N ASP A 169 3.96 29.05 -8.85
CA ASP A 169 2.94 28.45 -9.73
C ASP A 169 2.26 27.20 -9.16
N ASN A 170 2.14 27.10 -7.83
CA ASN A 170 1.70 25.91 -7.10
C ASN A 170 2.65 24.69 -7.21
N TYR A 171 3.89 24.91 -7.65
CA TYR A 171 4.92 23.87 -7.70
C TYR A 171 5.95 24.06 -6.59
N LYS A 172 6.10 23.02 -5.77
CA LYS A 172 7.18 22.87 -4.81
C LYS A 172 8.12 21.79 -5.32
N ILE A 173 9.28 22.21 -5.80
CA ILE A 173 10.33 21.35 -6.36
C ILE A 173 11.56 21.55 -5.47
N TRP A 174 12.02 20.53 -4.76
CA TRP A 174 13.08 20.71 -3.77
C TRP A 174 13.93 19.46 -3.54
N GLY A 175 15.24 19.58 -3.59
CA GLY A 175 16.15 18.45 -3.31
C GLY A 175 17.05 18.08 -4.48
N GLY A 176 16.92 18.71 -5.64
CA GLY A 176 17.80 18.47 -6.78
C GLY A 176 19.22 19.00 -6.58
N TRP A 177 20.11 18.70 -7.53
CA TRP A 177 21.33 19.49 -7.66
C TRP A 177 20.97 20.94 -8.01
N TRP A 178 21.58 21.90 -7.33
CA TRP A 178 21.32 23.32 -7.54
C TRP A 178 21.83 23.78 -8.90
N GLY A 179 20.97 23.74 -9.92
CA GLY A 179 21.23 24.28 -11.26
C GLY A 179 22.31 23.55 -12.08
N VAL A 180 22.91 22.47 -11.61
CA VAL A 180 23.97 21.74 -12.33
C VAL A 180 23.42 20.48 -13.03
N PRO A 181 23.76 20.21 -14.30
CA PRO A 181 23.33 19.00 -15.02
C PRO A 181 23.87 17.67 -14.48
N TYR A 182 23.02 16.64 -14.48
CA TYR A 182 23.40 15.27 -14.06
C TYR A 182 22.54 14.18 -14.69
N TYR A 183 23.01 12.94 -14.58
CA TYR A 183 22.24 11.74 -14.90
C TYR A 183 21.31 11.39 -13.73
N PRO A 184 19.99 11.42 -13.91
CA PRO A 184 19.06 11.10 -12.84
C PRO A 184 18.92 9.58 -12.63
N SER A 185 18.42 9.22 -11.46
CA SER A 185 17.93 7.88 -11.13
C SER A 185 16.69 7.54 -11.96
N LYS A 186 16.51 6.25 -12.30
CA LYS A 186 15.28 5.71 -12.88
C LYS A 186 14.05 5.92 -12.00
N ASN A 187 14.24 6.13 -10.70
CA ASN A 187 13.15 6.20 -9.73
C ASN A 187 12.71 7.62 -9.42
N ASN A 188 13.56 8.64 -9.60
CA ASN A 188 13.25 10.02 -9.27
C ASN A 188 14.21 10.96 -10.02
N LEU A 189 13.68 11.92 -10.78
CA LEU A 189 14.49 12.82 -11.60
C LEU A 189 15.28 13.85 -10.78
N LEU A 190 14.89 14.18 -9.55
CA LEU A 190 15.65 15.04 -8.64
C LEU A 190 16.86 14.34 -7.99
N ILE A 191 16.93 13.00 -8.09
CA ILE A 191 18.00 12.21 -7.46
C ILE A 191 19.06 11.86 -8.51
N PRO A 192 20.33 12.25 -8.33
CA PRO A 192 21.41 11.79 -9.19
C PRO A 192 21.61 10.27 -9.08
N ALA A 193 21.91 9.62 -10.20
CA ALA A 193 22.22 8.21 -10.21
C ALA A 193 23.55 7.96 -9.48
N SER A 194 23.53 7.15 -8.43
CA SER A 194 24.73 6.72 -7.69
C SER A 194 25.34 5.41 -8.20
N LYS A 195 24.61 4.67 -9.05
CA LYS A 195 25.04 3.41 -9.67
C LYS A 195 24.57 3.30 -11.11
N ILE A 196 25.34 2.60 -11.95
CA ILE A 196 25.09 2.46 -13.40
C ILE A 196 23.73 1.78 -13.68
N ASN A 197 23.38 0.72 -12.94
CA ASN A 197 22.13 -0.01 -13.14
C ASN A 197 20.87 0.81 -12.82
N GLN A 198 21.02 1.85 -11.99
CA GLN A 198 19.96 2.76 -11.57
C GLN A 198 19.87 4.03 -12.44
N LYS A 199 20.82 4.24 -13.34
CA LYS A 199 20.87 5.40 -14.23
C LYS A 199 19.75 5.36 -15.27
N ASN A 200 18.92 6.41 -15.37
CA ASN A 200 17.93 6.52 -16.45
C ASN A 200 18.62 6.59 -17.82
N GLY A 201 19.69 7.40 -17.90
CA GLY A 201 20.56 7.50 -19.09
C GLY A 201 20.33 8.73 -19.96
N GLY A 202 19.28 9.52 -19.69
CA GLY A 202 19.16 10.91 -20.15
C GLY A 202 19.80 11.89 -19.17
N LEU A 203 19.99 13.15 -19.59
CA LEU A 203 20.61 14.22 -18.79
C LEU A 203 19.54 15.23 -18.35
N VAL A 204 19.51 15.56 -17.06
CA VAL A 204 18.69 16.64 -16.50
C VAL A 204 19.36 17.98 -16.78
N LEU A 205 18.59 18.93 -17.29
CA LEU A 205 18.92 20.34 -17.43
C LEU A 205 17.89 21.19 -16.69
N TRP A 206 18.31 22.34 -16.18
CA TRP A 206 17.54 23.11 -15.22
C TRP A 206 16.94 24.40 -15.83
N TRP A 207 15.67 24.65 -15.52
CA TRP A 207 14.91 25.84 -15.91
C TRP A 207 14.35 26.63 -14.71
N ALA A 208 14.60 27.92 -14.56
CA ALA A 208 15.86 28.56 -14.85
C ALA A 208 16.80 28.38 -13.65
N GLN A 209 18.10 28.37 -13.89
CA GLN A 209 19.06 28.28 -12.79
C GLN A 209 18.89 29.49 -11.84
N ARG A 210 18.91 29.21 -10.54
CA ARG A 210 18.55 30.17 -9.47
C ARG A 210 19.78 30.69 -8.73
N ASP A 211 19.66 31.82 -8.05
CA ASP A 211 20.71 32.35 -7.19
C ASP A 211 21.08 31.37 -6.05
N PRO A 212 22.35 30.92 -5.94
CA PRO A 212 22.77 29.98 -4.89
C PRO A 212 22.59 30.47 -3.45
N LEU A 213 22.41 31.77 -3.24
CA LEU A 213 22.21 32.37 -1.92
C LEU A 213 20.78 32.91 -1.78
N ASN A 214 20.37 33.83 -2.65
CA ASN A 214 19.14 34.59 -2.46
C ASN A 214 17.88 33.78 -2.77
N ALA A 215 17.97 32.75 -3.61
CA ALA A 215 16.83 31.90 -3.93
C ALA A 215 16.59 30.77 -2.91
N TYR A 216 17.56 30.49 -2.03
CA TYR A 216 17.42 29.46 -1.01
C TYR A 216 16.57 29.96 0.18
N SER A 217 15.25 29.77 0.08
CA SER A 217 14.29 30.15 1.13
C SER A 217 13.03 29.30 1.08
N ASN A 218 12.27 29.29 2.17
CA ASN A 218 10.94 28.67 2.26
C ASN A 218 9.80 29.61 1.79
N GLN A 219 10.13 30.79 1.26
CA GLN A 219 9.18 31.78 0.77
C GLN A 219 9.20 31.84 -0.76
N ALA A 220 8.01 31.84 -1.38
CA ALA A 220 7.87 31.77 -2.84
C ALA A 220 8.61 32.89 -3.60
N GLN A 221 8.58 34.12 -3.06
CA GLN A 221 9.22 35.31 -3.65
C GLN A 221 10.72 35.17 -3.89
N HIS A 222 11.42 34.33 -3.11
CA HIS A 222 12.85 34.09 -3.31
C HIS A 222 13.12 33.26 -4.57
N SER A 223 12.14 32.52 -5.08
CA SER A 223 12.30 31.80 -6.34
C SER A 223 12.52 32.76 -7.53
N LEU A 224 12.21 34.06 -7.38
CA LEU A 224 12.40 35.08 -8.41
C LEU A 224 13.89 35.46 -8.62
N TYR A 225 14.79 35.09 -7.71
CA TYR A 225 16.23 35.28 -7.89
C TYR A 225 16.79 34.25 -8.88
N SER A 226 16.79 34.58 -10.17
CA SER A 226 17.14 33.65 -11.25
C SER A 226 17.64 34.29 -12.53
N LEU A 227 17.99 33.45 -13.52
CA LEU A 227 18.36 33.88 -14.87
C LEU A 227 17.17 34.30 -15.76
N GLN A 228 15.92 34.07 -15.36
CA GLN A 228 14.75 34.41 -16.19
C GLN A 228 14.42 35.91 -16.15
N PRO A 229 14.29 36.60 -17.30
CA PRO A 229 13.95 38.01 -17.36
C PRO A 229 12.68 38.39 -16.58
N ASN A 230 11.61 37.61 -16.71
CA ASN A 230 10.37 37.80 -15.98
C ASN A 230 10.54 37.77 -14.46
N ASP A 231 11.52 37.01 -13.96
CA ASP A 231 11.70 36.83 -12.53
C ASP A 231 12.54 37.96 -11.93
N PHE A 232 13.77 38.17 -12.43
CA PHE A 232 14.67 39.15 -11.83
C PHE A 232 14.21 40.60 -12.07
N MET A 233 13.55 40.89 -13.21
CA MET A 233 12.99 42.24 -13.45
C MET A 233 11.81 42.54 -12.52
N THR A 234 11.03 41.53 -12.14
CA THR A 234 9.89 41.72 -11.22
C THR A 234 10.35 42.19 -9.84
N ILE A 235 11.57 41.83 -9.43
CA ILE A 235 12.19 42.26 -8.18
C ILE A 235 13.17 43.42 -8.36
N GLY A 236 13.12 44.12 -9.50
CA GLY A 236 13.88 45.35 -9.74
C GLY A 236 15.36 45.15 -10.09
N LEU A 237 15.76 43.95 -10.50
CA LEU A 237 17.11 43.63 -10.95
C LEU A 237 17.24 43.74 -12.48
N ASP A 238 18.48 43.79 -12.96
CA ASP A 238 18.81 44.11 -14.36
C ASP A 238 19.83 43.12 -14.97
N ILE A 239 20.41 43.50 -16.12
CA ILE A 239 21.43 42.71 -16.81
C ILE A 239 22.73 42.52 -16.01
N ASN A 240 23.05 43.41 -15.06
CA ASN A 240 24.24 43.29 -14.20
C ASN A 240 24.06 42.15 -13.19
N TYR A 241 22.84 41.98 -12.67
CA TYR A 241 22.50 40.83 -11.86
C TYR A 241 22.59 39.53 -12.67
N PHE A 242 22.00 39.50 -13.87
CA PHE A 242 22.06 38.34 -14.76
C PHE A 242 23.49 37.90 -15.07
N SER A 243 24.34 38.85 -15.48
CA SER A 243 25.75 38.57 -15.81
C SER A 243 26.53 38.02 -14.62
N SER A 244 26.27 38.56 -13.42
CA SER A 244 26.89 38.07 -12.18
C SER A 244 26.41 36.67 -11.81
N LEU A 245 25.11 36.38 -11.96
CA LEU A 245 24.55 35.05 -11.72
C LEU A 245 25.03 34.02 -12.75
N ALA A 246 25.15 34.40 -14.02
CA ALA A 246 25.67 33.55 -15.07
C ALA A 246 27.10 33.05 -14.76
N ASN A 247 27.93 33.90 -14.13
CA ASN A 247 29.28 33.51 -13.72
C ASN A 247 29.32 32.33 -12.76
N TYR A 248 28.35 32.18 -11.84
CA TYR A 248 28.32 31.03 -10.93
C TYR A 248 28.22 29.68 -11.64
N TYR A 249 27.53 29.66 -12.79
CA TYR A 249 27.27 28.45 -13.56
C TYR A 249 28.31 28.22 -14.65
N LEU A 250 28.88 29.29 -15.21
CA LEU A 250 29.91 29.22 -16.24
C LEU A 250 31.32 29.03 -15.65
N LYS A 251 31.57 29.50 -14.42
CA LYS A 251 32.84 29.38 -13.68
C LYS A 251 32.61 28.78 -12.29
N PRO A 252 32.29 27.49 -12.20
CA PRO A 252 32.01 26.86 -10.92
C PRO A 252 33.27 26.80 -10.05
N LEU A 253 33.10 26.96 -8.74
CA LEU A 253 34.17 26.94 -7.74
C LEU A 253 35.05 25.69 -7.83
N LYS A 254 34.42 24.53 -8.05
CA LYS A 254 35.09 23.26 -8.39
C LYS A 254 34.22 22.48 -9.37
N GLY A 255 34.77 22.07 -10.49
CA GLY A 255 34.04 21.31 -11.49
C GLY A 255 34.87 21.15 -12.76
N GLN A 256 34.56 20.13 -13.56
CA GLN A 256 35.26 19.90 -14.83
C GLN A 256 34.64 20.67 -16.02
N PHE A 257 33.51 21.35 -15.80
CA PHE A 257 32.81 22.14 -16.82
C PHE A 257 31.90 23.17 -16.15
N GLY A 258 31.56 24.24 -16.84
CA GLY A 258 30.41 25.11 -16.52
C GLY A 258 29.29 24.90 -17.54
N GLN A 259 28.03 25.01 -17.13
CA GLN A 259 26.89 24.97 -18.07
C GLN A 259 25.80 25.93 -17.61
N LEU A 260 25.29 26.71 -18.57
CA LEU A 260 24.16 27.61 -18.38
C LEU A 260 23.05 27.30 -19.37
N THR A 261 21.81 27.25 -18.87
CA THR A 261 20.60 27.16 -19.70
C THR A 261 19.99 28.55 -19.83
N LEU A 262 19.77 29.02 -21.05
CA LEU A 262 19.09 30.28 -21.34
C LEU A 262 17.86 30.01 -22.23
N GLY A 263 16.80 30.80 -22.05
CA GLY A 263 15.66 30.81 -22.94
C GLY A 263 14.53 31.66 -22.39
N LEU A 264 13.52 31.87 -23.21
CA LEU A 264 12.31 32.60 -22.85
C LEU A 264 11.11 31.96 -23.54
N GLU A 265 10.06 31.69 -22.77
CA GLU A 265 8.79 31.14 -23.26
C GLU A 265 8.09 32.12 -24.20
N ASN A 266 7.43 31.61 -25.23
CA ASN A 266 6.82 32.45 -26.26
C ASN A 266 5.59 33.25 -25.82
N ASP A 267 4.99 32.94 -24.67
CA ASP A 267 3.83 33.63 -24.11
C ASP A 267 4.20 34.83 -23.21
N TYR A 268 5.46 35.26 -23.24
CA TYR A 268 5.87 36.58 -22.78
C TYR A 268 5.72 37.65 -23.88
N SER A 269 5.38 38.88 -23.44
CA SER A 269 5.18 40.03 -24.33
C SER A 269 6.51 40.52 -24.93
N LEU A 270 6.58 40.57 -26.26
CA LEU A 270 7.71 41.13 -27.00
C LEU A 270 8.09 42.54 -26.55
N ASP A 271 7.11 43.44 -26.43
CA ASP A 271 7.32 44.84 -26.05
C ASP A 271 8.02 44.99 -24.69
N LYS A 272 7.81 44.04 -23.77
CA LYS A 272 8.36 44.09 -22.42
C LYS A 272 9.73 43.42 -22.28
N TYR A 273 9.98 42.35 -23.04
CA TYR A 273 11.12 41.46 -22.80
C TYR A 273 12.13 41.37 -23.94
N SER A 274 11.86 41.95 -25.11
CA SER A 274 12.75 41.90 -26.27
C SER A 274 14.14 42.48 -26.00
N ASP A 275 14.22 43.68 -25.43
CA ASP A 275 15.49 44.38 -25.18
C ASP A 275 16.36 43.63 -24.17
N ILE A 276 15.79 43.27 -23.01
CA ILE A 276 16.54 42.55 -21.98
C ILE A 276 17.01 41.18 -22.47
N TYR A 277 16.19 40.47 -23.26
CA TYR A 277 16.56 39.17 -23.80
C TYR A 277 17.70 39.28 -24.83
N ARG A 278 17.69 40.33 -25.66
CA ARG A 278 18.80 40.65 -26.57
C ARG A 278 20.09 40.90 -25.78
N GLN A 279 20.03 41.71 -24.72
CA GLN A 279 21.18 41.98 -23.86
C GLN A 279 21.74 40.70 -23.21
N GLN A 280 20.90 39.75 -22.80
CA GLN A 280 21.35 38.46 -22.26
C GLN A 280 22.14 37.65 -23.29
N ILE A 281 21.66 37.60 -24.53
CA ILE A 281 22.35 36.90 -25.63
C ILE A 281 23.68 37.58 -25.98
N GLU A 282 23.69 38.91 -26.11
CA GLU A 282 24.89 39.70 -26.41
C GLU A 282 25.95 39.54 -25.31
N TYR A 283 25.55 39.55 -24.03
CA TYR A 283 26.46 39.29 -22.91
C TYR A 283 27.12 37.91 -23.02
N LEU A 284 26.33 36.85 -23.22
CA LEU A 284 26.85 35.49 -23.29
C LEU A 284 27.68 35.24 -24.56
N PHE A 285 27.33 35.87 -25.68
CA PHE A 285 28.10 35.79 -26.94
C PHE A 285 29.50 36.37 -26.77
N ASN A 286 29.63 37.48 -26.04
CA ASN A 286 30.91 38.11 -25.74
C ASN A 286 31.68 37.41 -24.61
N TYR A 287 31.06 36.44 -23.93
CA TYR A 287 31.71 35.63 -22.90
C TYR A 287 32.43 34.43 -23.52
N PRO A 288 33.62 34.02 -23.04
CA PRO A 288 34.35 32.85 -23.56
C PRO A 288 33.62 31.53 -23.23
N THR A 289 32.57 31.22 -24.00
CA THR A 289 31.75 30.02 -23.87
C THR A 289 31.54 29.34 -25.22
N THR A 290 31.14 28.06 -25.20
CA THR A 290 30.69 27.34 -26.39
C THR A 290 29.19 27.16 -26.36
N PHE A 291 28.50 27.65 -27.39
CA PHE A 291 27.07 27.43 -27.57
C PHE A 291 26.82 26.08 -28.23
N LEU A 292 25.99 25.25 -27.61
CA LEU A 292 25.63 23.93 -28.11
C LEU A 292 24.12 23.73 -28.11
N LYS A 293 23.64 22.93 -29.06
CA LYS A 293 22.31 22.31 -28.96
C LYS A 293 22.27 21.41 -27.73
N THR A 294 21.07 21.21 -27.21
CA THR A 294 20.84 20.37 -26.04
C THR A 294 21.34 18.94 -26.25
N SER A 295 21.05 18.32 -27.40
CA SER A 295 21.57 16.99 -27.73
C SER A 295 23.08 16.93 -27.94
N GLN A 296 23.70 18.01 -28.43
CA GLN A 296 25.15 18.11 -28.58
C GLN A 296 25.86 18.19 -27.23
N PHE A 297 25.33 19.00 -26.31
CA PHE A 297 25.82 19.03 -24.93
C PHE A 297 25.70 17.66 -24.26
N TYR A 298 24.59 16.94 -24.46
CA TYR A 298 24.47 15.55 -24.01
C TYR A 298 25.56 14.63 -24.59
N GLN A 299 25.88 14.73 -25.89
CA GLN A 299 26.93 13.90 -26.49
C GLN A 299 28.28 14.19 -25.82
N TRP A 300 28.63 15.47 -25.68
CA TRP A 300 29.86 15.88 -25.00
C TRP A 300 29.89 15.35 -23.57
N TYR A 301 28.81 15.54 -22.80
CA TYR A 301 28.71 15.10 -21.41
C TYR A 301 28.86 13.58 -21.31
N LYS A 302 28.21 12.82 -22.19
CA LYS A 302 28.28 11.36 -22.24
C LYS A 302 29.65 10.85 -22.61
N GLN A 303 30.34 11.49 -23.54
CA GLN A 303 31.71 11.14 -23.90
C GLN A 303 32.68 11.42 -22.74
N LYS A 304 32.52 12.56 -22.06
CA LYS A 304 33.36 12.95 -20.92
C LYS A 304 33.07 12.12 -19.66
N PHE A 305 31.81 11.80 -19.40
CA PHE A 305 31.32 11.12 -18.20
C PHE A 305 30.44 9.90 -18.54
N PRO A 306 31.00 8.80 -19.08
CA PRO A 306 30.21 7.68 -19.58
C PRO A 306 29.42 6.92 -18.50
N HIS A 307 29.89 6.95 -17.25
CA HIS A 307 29.34 6.17 -16.14
C HIS A 307 28.36 6.97 -15.27
N LEU A 308 28.86 7.89 -14.46
CA LEU A 308 28.09 8.70 -13.50
C LEU A 308 28.50 10.17 -13.60
N SER A 309 27.66 11.06 -13.07
CA SER A 309 27.94 12.50 -13.04
C SER A 309 29.09 12.84 -12.09
N PRO A 310 29.98 13.77 -12.46
CA PRO A 310 31.07 14.21 -11.60
C PRO A 310 30.56 15.11 -10.47
N ASN A 311 31.32 15.19 -9.38
CA ASN A 311 31.03 16.16 -8.33
C ASN A 311 31.17 17.60 -8.84
N HIS A 312 30.41 18.50 -8.25
CA HIS A 312 30.36 19.90 -8.66
C HIS A 312 30.22 20.82 -7.45
N GLN A 313 30.80 22.01 -7.53
CA GLN A 313 30.69 23.05 -6.52
C GLN A 313 30.45 24.41 -7.17
N ILE A 314 29.39 25.10 -6.73
CA ILE A 314 29.03 26.46 -7.17
C ILE A 314 28.78 27.37 -5.97
N GLY A 315 28.67 28.68 -6.23
CA GLY A 315 28.40 29.71 -5.23
C GLY A 315 29.50 30.77 -5.20
N GLY A 316 29.38 31.69 -4.26
CA GLY A 316 30.32 32.79 -4.04
C GLY A 316 29.70 33.91 -3.20
N ALA A 317 30.26 35.11 -3.32
CA ALA A 317 29.82 36.29 -2.57
C ALA A 317 28.45 36.79 -3.04
N ASP A 318 27.58 37.19 -2.11
CA ASP A 318 26.22 37.64 -2.44
C ASP A 318 26.19 38.69 -3.56
N LEU A 319 25.33 38.44 -4.56
CA LEU A 319 25.15 39.31 -5.71
C LEU A 319 24.45 40.63 -5.37
N LEU A 320 23.79 40.70 -4.22
CA LEU A 320 23.08 41.90 -3.74
C LEU A 320 23.92 42.74 -2.75
N GLY A 321 25.18 42.37 -2.54
CA GLY A 321 26.15 43.17 -1.77
C GLY A 321 26.14 42.93 -0.26
N SER A 322 25.44 41.90 0.25
CA SER A 322 25.61 41.51 1.66
C SER A 322 27.00 40.85 1.88
N PRO A 323 27.52 40.83 3.11
CA PRO A 323 28.80 40.18 3.41
C PRO A 323 28.78 38.65 3.30
N LYS A 324 27.64 38.06 2.93
CA LYS A 324 27.45 36.62 2.95
C LYS A 324 28.09 35.93 1.74
N GLN A 325 28.50 34.68 1.93
CA GLN A 325 28.99 33.81 0.86
C GLN A 325 28.29 32.45 0.91
N SER A 326 27.98 31.91 -0.27
CA SER A 326 27.33 30.61 -0.46
C SER A 326 28.28 29.59 -1.07
N GLN A 327 28.17 28.32 -0.66
CA GLN A 327 28.82 27.19 -1.31
C GLN A 327 27.89 25.98 -1.37
N TRP A 328 27.58 25.51 -2.57
CA TRP A 328 26.86 24.28 -2.81
C TRP A 328 27.80 23.18 -3.28
N LEU A 329 27.88 22.09 -2.54
CA LEU A 329 28.67 20.90 -2.89
C LEU A 329 27.71 19.79 -3.29
N MET A 330 27.81 19.32 -4.52
CA MET A 330 26.90 18.33 -5.09
C MET A 330 27.66 17.09 -5.56
N SER A 331 27.17 15.94 -5.13
CA SER A 331 27.68 14.62 -5.49
C SER A 331 26.51 13.67 -5.78
N THR A 332 26.81 12.50 -6.33
CA THR A 332 25.78 11.47 -6.60
C THR A 332 25.22 10.84 -5.32
N GLN A 333 25.81 11.11 -4.16
CA GLN A 333 25.40 10.55 -2.87
C GLN A 333 24.76 11.57 -1.93
N GLN A 334 25.09 12.86 -2.07
CA GLN A 334 24.53 13.92 -1.25
C GLN A 334 24.70 15.31 -1.90
N ARG A 335 23.92 16.28 -1.42
CA ARG A 335 24.19 17.71 -1.58
C ARG A 335 24.34 18.38 -0.21
N ASN A 336 25.25 19.34 -0.14
CA ASN A 336 25.47 20.18 1.04
C ASN A 336 25.47 21.65 0.64
N TYR A 337 24.81 22.50 1.44
CA TYR A 337 24.84 23.95 1.31
C TYR A 337 25.53 24.55 2.53
N TYR A 338 26.57 25.34 2.30
CA TYR A 338 27.26 26.10 3.33
C TYR A 338 27.08 27.60 3.12
N LEU A 339 26.90 28.31 4.23
CA LEU A 339 26.80 29.75 4.30
C LEU A 339 27.92 30.29 5.20
N LYS A 340 28.55 31.38 4.78
CA LYS A 340 29.46 32.17 5.60
C LYS A 340 28.89 33.59 5.72
N ASP A 341 28.93 34.16 6.92
CA ASP A 341 28.46 35.51 7.25
C ASP A 341 29.59 36.24 7.98
N ASP A 342 29.86 37.51 7.72
CA ASP A 342 30.97 38.23 8.36
C ASP A 342 30.84 38.30 9.90
N SER A 343 29.63 38.13 10.46
CA SER A 343 29.42 38.00 11.90
C SER A 343 29.97 36.70 12.50
N GLN A 344 30.24 35.68 11.67
CA GLN A 344 30.78 34.38 12.05
C GLN A 344 31.84 33.94 11.03
N SER A 345 33.13 34.06 11.35
CA SER A 345 34.23 33.81 10.40
C SER A 345 34.31 32.38 9.82
N ASN A 346 33.43 31.47 10.24
CA ASN A 346 33.40 30.06 9.85
C ASN A 346 32.30 29.75 8.83
N TRP A 347 32.45 28.65 8.08
CA TRP A 347 31.40 28.12 7.23
C TRP A 347 30.40 27.32 8.06
N HIS A 348 29.11 27.57 7.86
CA HIS A 348 28.02 26.88 8.54
C HIS A 348 27.23 26.03 7.54
N LEU A 349 26.99 24.76 7.89
CA LEU A 349 26.15 23.86 7.09
C LEU A 349 24.67 24.22 7.28
N VAL A 350 23.98 24.58 6.20
CA VAL A 350 22.58 25.03 6.19
C VAL A 350 21.64 23.97 5.60
N ASP A 351 22.06 23.27 4.55
CA ASP A 351 21.35 22.13 3.96
C ASP A 351 22.27 20.91 3.90
N GLN A 352 21.76 19.74 4.29
CA GLN A 352 22.40 18.47 4.01
C GLN A 352 21.34 17.44 3.63
N LEU A 353 21.47 16.90 2.42
CA LEU A 353 20.53 15.94 1.89
C LEU A 353 21.28 14.75 1.30
N SER A 354 21.01 13.56 1.84
CA SER A 354 21.54 12.29 1.34
C SER A 354 20.62 11.68 0.28
N TYR A 355 21.21 11.28 -0.83
CA TYR A 355 20.51 10.67 -1.96
C TYR A 355 20.47 9.15 -1.82
N HIS A 356 19.25 8.60 -1.81
CA HIS A 356 19.03 7.17 -1.93
C HIS A 356 18.34 6.89 -3.24
N SER A 357 19.04 6.27 -4.19
CA SER A 357 18.50 5.95 -5.51
C SER A 357 17.28 5.01 -5.51
N THR A 358 17.01 4.34 -4.38
CA THR A 358 15.78 3.58 -4.16
C THR A 358 14.57 4.47 -3.85
N GLN A 359 14.75 5.71 -3.41
CA GLN A 359 13.67 6.66 -3.20
C GLN A 359 13.08 7.03 -4.56
N ALA A 360 11.87 6.56 -4.84
CA ALA A 360 11.11 6.99 -6.00
C ALA A 360 10.33 8.26 -5.73
N ASP A 361 10.03 8.89 -6.84
CA ASP A 361 9.15 10.02 -6.97
C ASP A 361 7.74 9.71 -6.42
N PRO A 362 7.10 10.65 -5.70
CA PRO A 362 5.73 10.47 -5.22
C PRO A 362 4.73 10.16 -6.35
N TYR A 363 5.01 10.60 -7.58
CA TYR A 363 4.16 10.44 -8.75
C TYR A 363 4.59 9.29 -9.67
N TYR A 364 5.54 8.45 -9.25
CA TYR A 364 5.95 7.26 -10.02
C TYR A 364 4.76 6.33 -10.25
N TYR A 365 4.06 5.93 -9.18
CA TYR A 365 2.97 4.95 -9.24
C TYR A 365 1.58 5.59 -9.29
N GLN A 366 1.40 6.73 -8.62
CA GLN A 366 0.11 7.40 -8.50
C GLN A 366 0.08 8.68 -9.32
N PRO A 367 -1.07 9.02 -9.95
CA PRO A 367 -1.24 10.34 -10.52
C PRO A 367 -1.26 11.40 -9.41
N ASN A 368 -0.93 12.64 -9.76
CA ASN A 368 -1.16 13.80 -8.91
C ASN A 368 -2.61 14.27 -9.08
N PRO A 369 -3.51 14.08 -8.09
CA PRO A 369 -4.88 14.57 -8.20
C PRO A 369 -5.05 16.02 -7.74
N ASN A 370 -3.98 16.66 -7.23
CA ASN A 370 -4.05 17.92 -6.49
C ASN A 370 -3.64 19.11 -7.36
N SER A 371 -4.20 20.29 -7.06
CA SER A 371 -3.84 21.61 -7.61
C SER A 371 -2.41 22.08 -7.32
N LYS A 372 -1.62 21.27 -6.63
CA LYS A 372 -0.26 21.58 -6.21
C LYS A 372 0.65 20.40 -6.48
N LEU A 373 1.91 20.69 -6.82
CA LEU A 373 2.96 19.70 -7.08
C LEU A 373 3.91 19.71 -5.88
N TYR A 374 4.10 18.56 -5.26
CA TYR A 374 5.02 18.34 -4.16
C TYR A 374 6.09 17.35 -4.58
N TRP A 375 7.08 17.90 -5.27
CA TRP A 375 8.20 17.14 -5.75
C TRP A 375 9.43 17.44 -4.90
N GLN A 376 9.53 16.79 -3.74
CA GLN A 376 10.63 17.03 -2.81
C GLN A 376 11.33 15.75 -2.34
N ILE A 377 12.64 15.83 -2.13
CA ILE A 377 13.40 14.75 -1.50
C ILE A 377 13.29 14.90 0.02
N SER A 378 12.58 13.96 0.66
CA SER A 378 12.54 13.88 2.12
C SER A 378 13.82 13.25 2.69
N PRO A 379 14.32 13.72 3.85
CA PRO A 379 15.39 13.04 4.58
C PRO A 379 14.99 11.58 4.88
N SER A 380 15.86 10.62 4.61
CA SER A 380 15.52 9.19 4.62
C SER A 380 15.03 8.69 6.00
N GLN A 381 13.71 8.50 6.16
CA GLN A 381 13.14 7.79 7.32
C GLN A 381 12.98 6.27 7.08
N SER A 382 13.19 5.77 5.85
CA SER A 382 12.83 4.39 5.46
C SER A 382 13.76 3.29 6.00
N SER A 383 15.01 3.58 6.38
CA SER A 383 15.97 2.53 6.80
C SER A 383 15.67 1.95 8.18
N LYS A 384 15.25 2.77 9.15
CA LYS A 384 15.07 2.35 10.56
C LYS A 384 13.89 1.39 10.76
N HIS A 385 12.75 1.63 10.11
CA HIS A 385 11.57 0.76 10.25
C HIS A 385 11.83 -0.66 9.74
N ASN A 386 12.49 -0.79 8.59
CA ASN A 386 12.80 -2.10 8.01
C ASN A 386 13.86 -2.86 8.82
N GLN A 387 14.85 -2.14 9.37
CA GLN A 387 15.84 -2.74 10.28
C GLN A 387 15.18 -3.37 11.51
N LEU A 388 14.19 -2.69 12.11
CA LEU A 388 13.47 -3.22 13.26
C LEU A 388 12.62 -4.46 12.90
N ALA A 389 11.97 -4.45 11.72
CA ALA A 389 11.25 -5.62 11.23
C ALA A 389 12.16 -6.84 11.03
N ILE A 390 13.33 -6.65 10.43
CA ILE A 390 14.36 -7.70 10.25
C ILE A 390 14.87 -8.19 11.61
N PHE A 391 15.09 -7.27 12.56
CA PHE A 391 15.47 -7.62 13.92
C PHE A 391 14.41 -8.50 14.60
N CYS A 392 13.12 -8.15 14.49
CA CYS A 392 12.02 -8.96 15.03
C CYS A 392 11.95 -10.36 14.40
N LEU A 393 12.18 -10.49 13.08
CA LEU A 393 12.24 -11.79 12.41
C LEU A 393 13.42 -12.64 12.91
N SER A 394 14.55 -11.99 13.19
CA SER A 394 15.73 -12.65 13.77
C SER A 394 15.44 -13.15 15.19
N LEU A 395 14.81 -12.32 16.03
CA LEU A 395 14.36 -12.74 17.37
C LEU A 395 13.35 -13.88 17.31
N ALA A 396 12.40 -13.84 16.37
CA ALA A 396 11.44 -14.94 16.17
C ALA A 396 12.17 -16.24 15.81
N SER A 397 13.18 -16.17 14.94
CA SER A 397 14.00 -17.33 14.57
C SER A 397 14.71 -17.95 15.77
N ILE A 398 15.30 -17.12 16.64
CA ILE A 398 15.93 -17.57 17.90
C ILE A 398 14.90 -18.22 18.83
N ALA A 399 13.73 -17.61 19.00
CA ALA A 399 12.66 -18.16 19.82
C ALA A 399 12.18 -19.53 19.30
N ILE A 400 12.09 -19.69 17.97
CA ILE A 400 11.73 -20.95 17.33
C ILE A 400 12.78 -22.04 17.60
N ILE A 401 14.07 -21.72 17.51
CA ILE A 401 15.15 -22.65 17.85
C ILE A 401 15.03 -23.11 19.30
N PHE A 402 14.78 -22.19 20.24
CA PHE A 402 14.54 -22.52 21.65
C PHE A 402 13.33 -23.44 21.83
N LEU A 403 12.24 -23.22 21.09
CA LEU A 403 11.07 -24.09 21.11
C LEU A 403 11.41 -25.52 20.63
N PHE A 404 12.18 -25.67 19.55
CA PHE A 404 12.59 -26.99 19.07
C PHE A 404 13.44 -27.75 20.08
N ILE A 405 14.37 -27.05 20.76
CA ILE A 405 15.19 -27.61 21.85
C ILE A 405 14.28 -28.04 23.00
N LYS A 406 13.42 -27.13 23.49
CA LYS A 406 12.52 -27.37 24.63
C LYS A 406 11.55 -28.54 24.39
N PHE A 407 11.07 -28.69 23.16
CA PHE A 407 10.14 -29.75 22.78
C PHE A 407 10.81 -31.01 22.21
N LYS A 408 12.15 -31.07 22.17
CA LYS A 408 12.95 -32.23 21.72
C LYS A 408 12.53 -32.74 20.33
N ILE A 409 12.36 -31.83 19.37
CA ILE A 409 11.96 -32.17 18.00
C ILE A 409 13.18 -32.63 17.20
N ASN A 410 13.03 -33.69 16.39
CA ASN A 410 14.12 -34.21 15.54
C ASN A 410 14.57 -33.15 14.53
N PRO A 411 15.89 -33.00 14.25
CA PRO A 411 16.42 -31.97 13.35
C PRO A 411 15.76 -31.91 11.96
N LYS A 412 15.49 -33.05 11.32
CA LYS A 412 14.84 -33.09 9.99
C LYS A 412 13.43 -32.51 10.03
N LEU A 413 12.68 -32.84 11.09
CA LEU A 413 11.34 -32.31 11.32
C LEU A 413 11.39 -30.83 11.72
N SER A 414 12.38 -30.42 12.51
CA SER A 414 12.60 -29.01 12.89
C SER A 414 12.85 -28.14 11.65
N ILE A 415 13.70 -28.59 10.71
CA ILE A 415 13.94 -27.87 9.44
C ILE A 415 12.64 -27.76 8.64
N PHE A 416 11.89 -28.86 8.50
CA PHE A 416 10.62 -28.85 7.77
C PHE A 416 9.61 -27.88 8.40
N ILE A 417 9.43 -27.92 9.73
CA ILE A 417 8.53 -27.01 10.46
C ILE A 417 9.00 -25.56 10.32
N PHE A 418 10.30 -25.29 10.45
CA PHE A 418 10.87 -23.95 10.31
C PHE A 418 10.58 -23.35 8.93
N VAL A 419 10.98 -24.04 7.86
CA VAL A 419 10.78 -23.58 6.48
C VAL A 419 9.29 -23.42 6.18
N SER A 420 8.47 -24.40 6.55
CA SER A 420 7.02 -24.33 6.32
C SER A 420 6.40 -23.15 7.06
N SER A 421 6.79 -22.91 8.33
CA SER A 421 6.30 -21.80 9.14
C SER A 421 6.63 -20.44 8.55
N PHE A 422 7.82 -20.27 7.96
CA PHE A 422 8.16 -19.03 7.25
C PHE A 422 7.36 -18.87 5.95
N LEU A 423 7.18 -19.95 5.17
CA LEU A 423 6.41 -19.92 3.92
C LEU A 423 4.95 -19.50 4.16
N ILE A 424 4.27 -20.10 5.14
CA ILE A 424 2.89 -19.73 5.49
C ILE A 424 2.79 -18.36 6.19
N SER A 425 3.91 -17.80 6.65
CA SER A 425 3.95 -16.47 7.26
C SER A 425 4.09 -15.37 6.21
N ILE A 426 4.40 -15.69 4.95
CA ILE A 426 4.52 -14.73 3.83
C ILE A 426 3.31 -13.77 3.75
N PRO A 427 2.05 -14.24 3.87
CA PRO A 427 0.89 -13.34 3.87
C PRO A 427 0.90 -12.27 4.96
N MET A 428 1.61 -12.51 6.07
CA MET A 428 1.74 -11.57 7.19
C MET A 428 3.02 -10.74 7.09
N ILE A 429 4.18 -11.38 6.99
CA ILE A 429 5.49 -10.73 7.18
C ILE A 429 5.82 -9.68 6.13
N ARG A 430 5.21 -9.70 4.94
CA ARG A 430 5.47 -8.67 3.92
C ARG A 430 4.77 -7.34 4.20
N SER A 431 3.67 -7.40 4.96
CA SER A 431 2.91 -6.22 5.34
C SER A 431 3.65 -5.42 6.41
N ALA A 432 3.42 -4.10 6.42
CA ALA A 432 4.06 -3.13 7.32
C ALA A 432 5.59 -2.94 7.16
N PHE A 433 6.20 -3.47 6.10
CA PHE A 433 7.50 -2.96 5.65
C PHE A 433 7.35 -1.56 5.04
N SER A 434 8.36 -0.73 5.24
CA SER A 434 8.50 0.58 4.59
C SER A 434 9.04 0.40 3.18
N TYR A 435 8.25 0.83 2.22
CA TYR A 435 8.62 0.95 0.82
C TYR A 435 8.71 2.43 0.47
N VAL A 436 9.10 2.68 -0.77
CA VAL A 436 9.17 4.04 -1.31
C VAL A 436 7.86 4.80 -1.17
N TYR A 437 6.74 4.12 -1.41
CA TYR A 437 5.41 4.69 -1.35
C TYR A 437 4.81 4.72 0.07
N GLY A 438 5.58 4.36 1.11
CA GLY A 438 5.11 4.24 2.49
C GLY A 438 4.98 2.79 2.98
N LEU A 439 4.18 2.55 4.02
CA LEU A 439 3.98 1.19 4.56
C LEU A 439 3.08 0.39 3.62
N GLY A 440 3.54 -0.76 3.13
CA GLY A 440 2.75 -1.62 2.23
C GLY A 440 1.93 -2.68 2.98
N PHE A 441 0.72 -2.97 2.52
CA PHE A 441 -0.16 -3.99 3.10
C PHE A 441 -0.77 -4.88 2.00
N TRP A 442 -0.66 -6.21 2.19
CA TRP A 442 -1.18 -7.21 1.26
C TRP A 442 -2.50 -7.82 1.73
N GLY A 443 -3.41 -8.02 0.77
CA GLY A 443 -4.67 -8.74 0.98
C GLY A 443 -5.53 -8.13 2.10
N ALA A 444 -5.97 -8.98 3.02
CA ALA A 444 -6.82 -8.59 4.15
C ALA A 444 -6.09 -7.67 5.16
N ASN A 445 -4.75 -7.62 5.14
CA ASN A 445 -3.99 -6.81 6.10
C ASN A 445 -4.17 -5.30 5.93
N GLY A 446 -4.64 -4.83 4.77
CA GLY A 446 -5.01 -3.42 4.58
C GLY A 446 -6.28 -3.01 5.35
N HIS A 447 -6.99 -3.97 5.94
CA HIS A 447 -8.23 -3.77 6.70
C HIS A 447 -8.18 -4.45 8.07
N ASP A 448 -8.22 -5.78 8.09
CA ASP A 448 -8.40 -6.58 9.31
C ASP A 448 -7.23 -6.41 10.28
N ALA A 449 -5.99 -6.43 9.76
CA ALA A 449 -4.81 -6.21 10.60
C ALA A 449 -4.77 -4.78 11.15
N ILE A 450 -5.25 -3.78 10.41
CA ILE A 450 -5.33 -2.39 10.86
C ILE A 450 -6.31 -2.25 12.02
N TRP A 451 -7.45 -2.95 11.95
CA TRP A 451 -8.40 -3.05 13.06
C TRP A 451 -7.76 -3.63 14.33
N HIS A 452 -7.03 -4.74 14.21
CA HIS A 452 -6.31 -5.33 15.34
C HIS A 452 -5.26 -4.38 15.93
N LEU A 453 -4.49 -3.67 15.11
CA LEU A 453 -3.54 -2.67 15.61
C LEU A 453 -4.23 -1.52 16.36
N ALA A 454 -5.39 -1.07 15.87
CA ALA A 454 -6.18 -0.06 16.56
C ALA A 454 -6.66 -0.58 17.94
N LEU A 455 -7.13 -1.82 18.02
CA LEU A 455 -7.55 -2.46 19.27
C LEU A 455 -6.40 -2.62 20.27
N ILE A 456 -5.26 -3.14 19.83
CA ILE A 456 -4.05 -3.30 20.65
C ILE A 456 -3.69 -1.97 21.33
N ASN A 457 -3.73 -0.87 20.56
CA ASN A 457 -3.45 0.46 21.09
C ASN A 457 -4.50 0.95 22.10
N GLN A 458 -5.78 0.57 22.00
CA GLN A 458 -6.77 0.94 23.03
C GLN A 458 -6.65 0.07 24.29
N ILE A 459 -6.34 -1.22 24.15
CA ILE A 459 -6.15 -2.14 25.28
C ILE A 459 -5.01 -1.70 26.19
N THR A 460 -3.94 -1.12 25.62
CA THR A 460 -2.84 -0.55 26.44
C THR A 460 -3.28 0.64 27.32
N LYS A 461 -4.47 1.20 27.09
CA LYS A 461 -5.00 2.37 27.82
C LYS A 461 -6.09 2.00 28.82
N SER A 462 -7.05 1.15 28.43
CA SER A 462 -8.19 0.79 29.27
C SER A 462 -8.63 -0.66 29.08
N LEU A 463 -9.20 -1.25 30.13
CA LEU A 463 -9.84 -2.56 30.15
C LEU A 463 -11.21 -2.44 30.85
N PRO A 464 -12.34 -2.72 30.17
CA PRO A 464 -12.47 -3.05 28.76
C PRO A 464 -12.01 -1.91 27.82
N PRO A 465 -11.55 -2.21 26.60
CA PRO A 465 -11.07 -1.19 25.67
C PRO A 465 -12.22 -0.33 25.13
N HIS A 466 -11.97 0.96 24.89
CA HIS A 466 -12.86 1.78 24.06
C HIS A 466 -12.89 1.29 22.62
N ASN A 467 -14.02 1.46 21.95
CA ASN A 467 -14.12 1.18 20.52
C ASN A 467 -13.23 2.18 19.74
N PRO A 468 -12.17 1.73 19.04
CA PRO A 468 -11.23 2.63 18.39
C PRO A 468 -11.82 3.45 17.25
N VAL A 469 -12.95 3.01 16.69
CA VAL A 469 -13.56 3.64 15.50
C VAL A 469 -14.95 4.21 15.76
N PHE A 470 -15.42 4.18 17.01
CA PHE A 470 -16.77 4.62 17.39
C PHE A 470 -16.80 5.27 18.77
N ALA A 471 -16.01 6.33 18.93
CA ALA A 471 -15.94 7.06 20.19
C ALA A 471 -17.30 7.70 20.56
N PRO A 472 -17.66 7.84 21.85
CA PRO A 472 -16.90 7.43 23.04
C PRO A 472 -17.22 6.01 23.54
N GLN A 473 -17.91 5.17 22.75
CA GLN A 473 -18.45 3.90 23.24
C GLN A 473 -17.36 2.89 23.63
N LEU A 474 -17.66 2.06 24.63
CA LEU A 474 -16.84 0.88 24.96
C LEU A 474 -17.04 -0.20 23.89
N LEU A 475 -16.02 -1.02 23.67
CA LEU A 475 -16.12 -2.16 22.76
C LEU A 475 -17.00 -3.25 23.38
N SER A 476 -18.05 -3.64 22.66
CA SER A 476 -18.94 -4.76 23.00
C SER A 476 -19.05 -5.73 21.81
N HIS A 477 -19.56 -6.93 22.07
CA HIS A 477 -19.83 -7.99 21.09
C HIS A 477 -18.59 -8.43 20.27
N TYR A 478 -17.39 -8.25 20.81
CA TYR A 478 -16.13 -8.59 20.12
C TYR A 478 -15.12 -9.25 21.05
N HIS A 479 -14.38 -10.24 20.55
CA HIS A 479 -13.32 -10.92 21.27
C HIS A 479 -11.97 -10.26 20.99
N TRP A 480 -11.26 -9.86 22.05
CA TRP A 480 -9.99 -9.13 21.94
C TRP A 480 -8.84 -9.86 22.66
N GLY A 481 -8.97 -11.16 22.91
CA GLY A 481 -7.97 -11.93 23.67
C GLY A 481 -6.62 -12.10 22.96
N PHE A 482 -6.61 -12.18 21.62
CA PHE A 482 -5.36 -12.12 20.86
C PHE A 482 -4.72 -10.74 20.98
N ASP A 483 -5.51 -9.67 20.81
CA ASP A 483 -5.04 -8.29 20.90
C ASP A 483 -4.48 -7.97 22.28
N PHE A 484 -5.10 -8.51 23.33
CA PHE A 484 -4.60 -8.44 24.70
C PHE A 484 -3.22 -9.10 24.86
N LEU A 485 -2.99 -10.27 24.26
CA LEU A 485 -1.67 -10.90 24.25
C LEU A 485 -0.63 -9.99 23.58
N VAL A 486 -0.95 -9.42 22.42
CA VAL A 486 -0.01 -8.54 21.72
C VAL A 486 0.25 -7.24 22.51
N ALA A 487 -0.78 -6.63 23.09
CA ALA A 487 -0.65 -5.47 23.96
C ALA A 487 0.23 -5.76 25.19
N SER A 488 0.05 -6.94 25.81
CA SER A 488 0.86 -7.39 26.94
C SER A 488 2.33 -7.57 26.53
N LEU A 489 2.60 -8.20 25.38
CA LEU A 489 3.96 -8.36 24.85
C LEU A 489 4.60 -7.02 24.48
N ASN A 490 3.83 -6.09 23.91
CA ASN A 490 4.28 -4.73 23.61
C ASN A 490 4.75 -4.02 24.88
N ARG A 491 4.03 -4.18 26.00
CA ARG A 491 4.39 -3.61 27.30
C ARG A 491 5.59 -4.29 27.96
N LEU A 492 5.75 -5.61 27.80
CA LEU A 492 6.81 -6.40 28.44
C LEU A 492 8.15 -6.34 27.70
N ILE A 493 8.14 -6.39 26.37
CA ILE A 493 9.35 -6.51 25.53
C ILE A 493 9.70 -5.15 24.88
N HIS A 494 8.82 -4.14 25.02
CA HIS A 494 8.98 -2.80 24.44
C HIS A 494 9.14 -2.78 22.91
N LEU A 495 8.74 -3.85 22.21
CA LEU A 495 8.70 -3.89 20.74
C LEU A 495 7.40 -3.30 20.21
N PRO A 496 7.41 -2.49 19.13
CA PRO A 496 6.19 -1.91 18.56
C PRO A 496 5.14 -2.97 18.18
N ALA A 497 3.87 -2.68 18.48
CA ALA A 497 2.74 -3.58 18.20
C ALA A 497 2.69 -4.05 16.73
N ILE A 498 2.99 -3.15 15.78
CA ILE A 498 3.03 -3.47 14.35
C ILE A 498 4.08 -4.54 14.01
N ASN A 499 5.26 -4.50 14.63
CA ASN A 499 6.31 -5.49 14.40
C ASN A 499 6.01 -6.80 15.14
N LEU A 500 5.40 -6.74 16.32
CA LEU A 500 4.93 -7.94 17.02
C LEU A 500 3.88 -8.70 16.21
N TYR A 501 2.92 -7.96 15.64
CA TYR A 501 1.81 -8.51 14.87
C TYR A 501 2.24 -9.12 13.53
N PHE A 502 3.05 -8.42 12.74
CA PHE A 502 3.41 -8.87 11.38
C PHE A 502 4.69 -9.71 11.31
N HIS A 503 5.69 -9.43 12.15
CA HIS A 503 7.04 -9.96 11.94
C HIS A 503 7.47 -10.96 13.02
N PHE A 504 7.04 -10.77 14.27
CA PHE A 504 7.48 -11.63 15.39
C PHE A 504 6.55 -12.84 15.61
N LEU A 505 5.25 -12.59 15.81
CA LEU A 505 4.30 -13.64 16.18
C LEU A 505 4.00 -14.66 15.07
N PRO A 506 3.83 -14.28 13.78
CA PRO A 506 3.38 -15.25 12.77
C PRO A 506 4.33 -16.45 12.60
N PRO A 507 5.66 -16.30 12.50
CA PRO A 507 6.57 -17.45 12.43
C PRO A 507 6.55 -18.33 13.69
N ILE A 508 6.35 -17.72 14.86
CA ILE A 508 6.27 -18.44 16.15
C ILE A 508 4.98 -19.26 16.23
N LEU A 509 3.83 -18.65 15.91
CA LEU A 509 2.54 -19.34 15.87
C LEU A 509 2.55 -20.46 14.82
N GLY A 510 3.14 -20.21 13.64
CA GLY A 510 3.41 -21.22 12.62
C GLY A 510 4.17 -22.42 13.18
N SER A 511 5.26 -22.17 13.90
CA SER A 511 6.10 -23.22 14.47
C SER A 511 5.41 -23.99 15.59
N LEU A 512 4.70 -23.28 16.47
CA LEU A 512 3.91 -23.89 17.55
C LEU A 512 2.82 -24.80 16.99
N LEU A 513 2.13 -24.39 15.92
CA LEU A 513 1.14 -25.24 15.26
C LEU A 513 1.79 -26.55 14.75
N GLY A 514 2.92 -26.48 14.07
CA GLY A 514 3.63 -27.66 13.58
C GLY A 514 4.08 -28.60 14.70
N ILE A 515 4.70 -28.04 15.74
CA ILE A 515 5.15 -28.79 16.92
C ILE A 515 3.97 -29.48 17.60
N LEU A 516 2.89 -28.76 17.88
CA LEU A 516 1.72 -29.31 18.57
C LEU A 516 0.94 -30.29 17.70
N SER A 517 0.85 -30.06 16.38
CA SER A 517 0.28 -31.02 15.42
C SER A 517 1.00 -32.36 15.52
N TYR A 518 2.34 -32.33 15.42
CA TYR A 518 3.15 -33.53 15.51
C TYR A 518 2.99 -34.24 16.85
N GLN A 519 3.07 -33.50 17.96
CA GLN A 519 2.97 -34.07 19.30
C GLN A 519 1.59 -34.65 19.59
N LEU A 520 0.52 -33.97 19.17
CA LEU A 520 -0.86 -34.44 19.32
C LEU A 520 -1.07 -35.72 18.50
N ALA A 521 -0.74 -35.72 17.22
CA ALA A 521 -0.92 -36.90 16.38
C ALA A 521 -0.07 -38.09 16.85
N LEU A 522 1.17 -37.86 17.26
CA LEU A 522 2.02 -38.91 17.84
C LEU A 522 1.43 -39.46 19.15
N LYS A 523 0.86 -38.59 19.99
CA LYS A 523 0.19 -39.00 21.24
C LYS A 523 -1.03 -39.89 20.98
N LEU A 524 -1.86 -39.51 20.01
CA LEU A 524 -3.11 -40.21 19.69
C LEU A 524 -2.89 -41.51 18.92
N THR A 525 -1.89 -41.56 18.04
CA THR A 525 -1.71 -42.68 17.09
C THR A 525 -0.48 -43.53 17.33
N LYS A 526 0.50 -43.02 18.11
CA LYS A 526 1.85 -43.60 18.28
C LYS A 526 2.61 -43.81 16.96
N ASN A 527 2.19 -43.14 15.87
CA ASN A 527 2.76 -43.34 14.54
C ASN A 527 3.42 -42.05 14.02
N LYS A 528 4.74 -42.09 13.79
CA LYS A 528 5.52 -40.95 13.30
C LYS A 528 5.12 -40.51 11.88
N LYS A 529 4.73 -41.44 11.01
CA LYS A 529 4.28 -41.13 9.63
C LYS A 529 2.98 -40.34 9.65
N ILE A 530 2.00 -40.77 10.45
CA ILE A 530 0.73 -40.03 10.62
C ILE A 530 1.00 -38.64 11.20
N ALA A 531 1.88 -38.55 12.20
CA ALA A 531 2.22 -37.28 12.81
C ALA A 531 2.89 -36.31 11.81
N PHE A 532 3.81 -36.78 10.97
CA PHE A 532 4.43 -35.96 9.92
C PHE A 532 3.41 -35.51 8.87
N LEU A 533 2.57 -36.41 8.36
CA LEU A 533 1.54 -36.09 7.37
C LEU A 533 0.52 -35.08 7.91
N PHE A 534 0.18 -35.17 9.20
CA PHE A 534 -0.72 -34.20 9.82
C PHE A 534 -0.12 -32.79 9.89
N VAL A 535 1.18 -32.66 10.18
CA VAL A 535 1.91 -31.37 10.08
C VAL A 535 1.85 -30.84 8.66
N PHE A 536 2.17 -31.68 7.66
CA PHE A 536 2.15 -31.29 6.25
C PHE A 536 0.78 -30.77 5.82
N PHE A 537 -0.30 -31.50 6.11
CA PHE A 537 -1.65 -31.08 5.73
C PHE A 537 -2.12 -29.83 6.48
N ASN A 538 -1.71 -29.63 7.73
CA ASN A 538 -2.02 -28.40 8.46
C ASN A 538 -1.32 -27.15 7.91
N TYR A 539 -0.25 -27.30 7.11
CA TYR A 539 0.38 -26.17 6.41
C TYR A 539 -0.13 -25.99 4.98
N PHE A 540 -0.31 -27.08 4.23
CA PHE A 540 -0.43 -27.00 2.78
C PHE A 540 -1.67 -27.64 2.16
N ALA A 541 -2.62 -28.12 2.97
CA ALA A 541 -3.84 -28.66 2.39
C ALA A 541 -4.71 -27.51 1.82
N GLY A 542 -5.01 -27.58 0.52
CA GLY A 542 -5.85 -26.62 -0.22
C GLY A 542 -7.26 -27.12 -0.56
N SER A 543 -8.08 -26.25 -1.15
CA SER A 543 -9.38 -26.57 -1.75
C SER A 543 -9.22 -26.99 -3.23
N PHE A 544 -10.28 -27.48 -3.88
CA PHE A 544 -10.32 -27.70 -5.33
C PHE A 544 -10.63 -26.44 -6.15
N GLY A 545 -10.62 -25.25 -5.53
CA GLY A 545 -10.88 -24.00 -6.24
C GLY A 545 -9.90 -23.73 -7.39
N TRP A 546 -8.67 -24.22 -7.27
CA TRP A 546 -7.65 -24.08 -8.31
C TRP A 546 -8.03 -24.75 -9.63
N LEU A 547 -8.81 -25.85 -9.61
CA LEU A 547 -9.29 -26.49 -10.83
C LEU A 547 -10.24 -25.55 -11.58
N ILE A 548 -11.14 -24.91 -10.84
CA ILE A 548 -12.14 -24.01 -11.41
C ILE A 548 -11.47 -22.75 -11.96
N THR A 549 -10.53 -22.14 -11.23
CA THR A 549 -9.81 -20.96 -11.73
C THR A 549 -8.90 -21.31 -12.90
N LEU A 550 -8.30 -22.50 -12.92
CA LEU A 550 -7.50 -22.95 -14.06
C LEU A 550 -8.35 -23.11 -15.32
N ILE A 551 -9.55 -23.67 -15.19
CA ILE A 551 -10.48 -23.83 -16.31
C ILE A 551 -11.04 -22.48 -16.78
N ARG A 552 -11.45 -21.60 -15.85
CA ARG A 552 -12.15 -20.35 -16.20
C ARG A 552 -11.23 -19.18 -16.55
N GLN A 553 -10.07 -19.12 -15.94
CA GLN A 553 -9.19 -17.95 -15.94
C GLN A 553 -7.76 -18.30 -16.38
N HIS A 554 -7.48 -19.58 -16.70
CA HIS A 554 -6.14 -20.06 -17.06
C HIS A 554 -5.06 -19.73 -16.01
N GLN A 555 -5.46 -19.67 -14.73
CA GLN A 555 -4.56 -19.38 -13.60
C GLN A 555 -4.89 -20.20 -12.36
N LEU A 556 -3.87 -20.50 -11.56
CA LEU A 556 -4.05 -21.13 -10.25
C LEU A 556 -4.55 -20.09 -9.24
N GLY A 557 -5.52 -20.46 -8.41
CA GLY A 557 -6.13 -19.57 -7.43
C GLY A 557 -7.32 -20.22 -6.72
N GLY A 558 -8.28 -19.40 -6.30
CA GLY A 558 -9.58 -19.89 -5.83
C GLY A 558 -9.58 -20.50 -4.42
N GLU A 559 -8.66 -20.08 -3.54
CA GLU A 559 -8.60 -20.60 -2.17
C GLU A 559 -9.97 -20.60 -1.47
N SER A 560 -10.60 -19.42 -1.43
CA SER A 560 -11.90 -19.17 -0.80
C SER A 560 -13.07 -19.21 -1.80
N LEU A 561 -12.88 -19.80 -2.99
CA LEU A 561 -13.93 -19.93 -4.01
C LEU A 561 -15.18 -20.60 -3.44
N PHE A 562 -14.98 -21.58 -2.56
CA PHE A 562 -16.03 -22.31 -1.85
C PHE A 562 -16.30 -21.75 -0.44
N TRP A 563 -16.13 -20.43 -0.25
CA TRP A 563 -16.22 -19.68 1.02
C TRP A 563 -15.12 -19.92 2.05
N SER A 564 -14.59 -21.14 2.17
CA SER A 564 -13.67 -21.45 3.26
C SER A 564 -12.21 -21.13 2.93
N MET A 565 -11.56 -20.45 3.86
CA MET A 565 -10.12 -20.28 3.91
C MET A 565 -9.40 -21.61 4.14
N GLN A 566 -8.21 -21.78 3.55
CA GLN A 566 -7.46 -23.04 3.58
C GLN A 566 -6.26 -22.95 4.53
N SER A 567 -5.54 -24.08 4.68
CA SER A 567 -4.48 -24.24 5.66
C SER A 567 -3.33 -23.22 5.51
N VAL A 568 -3.01 -22.82 4.28
CA VAL A 568 -1.93 -21.87 3.98
C VAL A 568 -2.15 -20.49 4.59
N SER A 569 -3.39 -20.07 4.72
CA SER A 569 -3.73 -18.71 5.09
C SER A 569 -3.88 -18.53 6.59
N PHE A 570 -3.84 -19.60 7.41
CA PHE A 570 -4.36 -19.57 8.79
C PHE A 570 -3.85 -18.42 9.67
N LEU A 571 -2.63 -17.92 9.41
CA LEU A 571 -2.01 -16.80 10.11
C LEU A 571 -2.61 -15.43 9.79
N ILE A 572 -3.37 -15.28 8.70
CA ILE A 572 -4.12 -14.06 8.32
C ILE A 572 -5.18 -13.71 9.36
N ASN A 573 -5.69 -14.71 10.10
CA ASN A 573 -6.56 -14.52 11.25
C ASN A 573 -5.82 -14.97 12.52
N PRO A 574 -5.00 -14.11 13.14
CA PRO A 574 -4.23 -14.47 14.32
C PRO A 574 -5.06 -14.97 15.53
N PRO A 575 -6.28 -14.44 15.80
CA PRO A 575 -7.17 -15.05 16.79
C PRO A 575 -7.48 -16.53 16.52
N TYR A 576 -7.76 -16.90 15.26
CA TYR A 576 -7.95 -18.29 14.86
C TYR A 576 -6.65 -19.12 14.98
N ALA A 577 -5.51 -18.57 14.57
CA ALA A 577 -4.22 -19.22 14.71
C ALA A 577 -3.90 -19.58 16.18
N LEU A 578 -4.08 -18.62 17.10
CA LEU A 578 -3.83 -18.81 18.51
C LEU A 578 -4.85 -19.76 19.15
N SER A 579 -6.14 -19.66 18.81
CA SER A 579 -7.15 -20.58 19.33
C SER A 579 -6.86 -22.03 18.92
N LEU A 580 -6.33 -22.26 17.71
CA LEU A 580 -5.97 -23.58 17.23
C LEU A 580 -4.79 -24.19 18.00
N ILE A 581 -3.76 -23.38 18.28
CA ILE A 581 -2.62 -23.77 19.13
C ILE A 581 -3.10 -24.16 20.53
N LEU A 582 -3.96 -23.33 21.13
CA LEU A 582 -4.54 -23.61 22.44
C LEU A 582 -5.43 -24.86 22.42
N LEU A 583 -6.21 -25.06 21.37
CA LEU A 583 -7.03 -26.26 21.17
C LEU A 583 -6.17 -27.52 21.08
N PHE A 584 -5.08 -27.52 20.32
CA PHE A 584 -4.18 -28.67 20.24
C PHE A 584 -3.48 -28.96 21.56
N LEU A 585 -3.10 -27.92 22.30
CA LEU A 585 -2.57 -28.06 23.66
C LEU A 585 -3.64 -28.67 24.59
N PHE A 586 -4.88 -28.18 24.54
CA PHE A 586 -6.01 -28.73 25.28
C PHE A 586 -6.21 -30.21 24.96
N LEU A 587 -6.36 -30.58 23.68
CA LEU A 587 -6.60 -31.97 23.25
C LEU A 587 -5.47 -32.90 23.68
N LYS A 588 -4.22 -32.47 23.55
CA LYS A 588 -3.05 -33.25 23.98
C LYS A 588 -3.09 -33.54 25.48
N LEU A 589 -3.44 -32.55 26.30
CA LEU A 589 -3.55 -32.70 27.75
C LEU A 589 -4.79 -33.50 28.15
N PHE A 590 -5.93 -33.24 27.51
CA PHE A 590 -7.20 -33.93 27.73
C PHE A 590 -7.07 -35.44 27.49
N PHE A 591 -6.48 -35.86 26.37
CA PHE A 591 -6.22 -37.28 26.09
C PHE A 591 -5.02 -37.87 26.85
N SER A 592 -4.33 -37.06 27.66
CA SER A 592 -3.36 -37.55 28.63
C SER A 592 -3.97 -37.83 30.01
N LEU A 593 -5.28 -37.58 30.19
CA LEU A 593 -5.91 -37.75 31.48
C LEU A 593 -5.99 -39.22 31.90
N LYS A 594 -5.51 -39.55 33.10
CA LYS A 594 -5.63 -40.86 33.75
C LYS A 594 -6.76 -40.84 34.79
N LYS A 595 -7.25 -42.02 35.19
CA LYS A 595 -8.40 -42.22 36.10
C LYS A 595 -8.23 -41.53 37.48
N HIS A 596 -7.01 -41.40 38.00
CA HIS A 596 -6.70 -40.78 39.30
C HIS A 596 -5.91 -39.46 39.19
N ASN A 597 -6.15 -38.67 38.14
CA ASN A 597 -5.41 -37.41 37.97
C ASN A 597 -5.76 -36.35 39.03
N SER A 598 -4.76 -35.53 39.37
CA SER A 598 -4.86 -34.44 40.33
C SER A 598 -5.75 -33.29 39.86
N SER A 599 -6.42 -32.61 40.80
CA SER A 599 -7.21 -31.39 40.60
C SER A 599 -6.46 -30.31 39.81
N LYS A 600 -5.14 -30.22 39.99
CA LYS A 600 -4.26 -29.29 39.24
C LYS A 600 -4.38 -29.43 37.72
N LYS A 601 -4.47 -30.65 37.18
CA LYS A 601 -4.58 -30.86 35.72
C LYS A 601 -5.93 -30.39 35.16
N ILE A 602 -6.99 -30.54 35.94
CA ILE A 602 -8.33 -30.09 35.56
C ILE A 602 -8.37 -28.56 35.55
N PHE A 603 -7.78 -27.92 36.57
CA PHE A 603 -7.66 -26.47 36.61
C PHE A 603 -6.90 -25.91 35.40
N ILE A 604 -5.80 -26.55 34.99
CA ILE A 604 -5.07 -26.17 33.76
C ILE A 604 -5.96 -26.30 32.51
N LEU A 605 -6.74 -27.38 32.38
CA LEU A 605 -7.65 -27.56 31.26
C LEU A 605 -8.77 -26.52 31.24
N LEU A 606 -9.31 -26.14 32.41
CA LEU A 606 -10.30 -25.08 32.55
C LEU A 606 -9.70 -23.72 32.14
N ALA A 607 -8.48 -23.41 32.59
CA ALA A 607 -7.78 -22.19 32.21
C ALA A 607 -7.53 -22.12 30.69
N ILE A 608 -7.10 -23.23 30.07
CA ILE A 608 -6.93 -23.28 28.62
C ILE A 608 -8.28 -23.13 27.90
N SER A 609 -9.35 -23.75 28.40
CA SER A 609 -10.69 -23.60 27.83
C SER A 609 -11.17 -22.15 27.89
N PHE A 610 -10.94 -21.45 29.00
CA PHE A 610 -11.22 -20.02 29.13
C PHE A 610 -10.43 -19.21 28.11
N LEU A 611 -9.11 -19.45 27.99
CA LEU A 611 -8.26 -18.76 27.01
C LEU A 611 -8.73 -19.00 25.57
N ILE A 612 -9.19 -20.20 25.23
CA ILE A 612 -9.76 -20.50 23.91
C ILE A 612 -10.99 -19.63 23.67
N SER A 613 -11.95 -19.57 24.60
CA SER A 613 -13.15 -18.73 24.49
C SER A 613 -12.83 -17.24 24.43
N PHE A 614 -11.85 -16.78 25.21
CA PHE A 614 -11.40 -15.38 25.28
C PHE A 614 -10.69 -14.93 24.00
N VAL A 615 -9.85 -15.78 23.41
CA VAL A 615 -9.15 -15.52 22.15
C VAL A 615 -10.10 -15.64 20.96
N LYS A 616 -10.94 -16.68 20.92
CA LYS A 616 -11.88 -16.93 19.82
C LYS A 616 -13.11 -17.68 20.30
N ILE A 617 -14.21 -16.95 20.48
CA ILE A 617 -15.47 -17.49 20.99
C ILE A 617 -15.97 -18.73 20.21
N TYR A 618 -15.78 -18.76 18.88
CA TYR A 618 -16.20 -19.88 18.04
C TYR A 618 -15.51 -21.21 18.42
N ALA A 619 -14.21 -21.19 18.73
CA ALA A 619 -13.51 -22.39 19.22
C ALA A 619 -14.03 -22.83 20.59
N GLY A 620 -14.31 -21.86 21.46
CA GLY A 620 -14.86 -22.12 22.80
C GLY A 620 -16.21 -22.81 22.73
N ILE A 621 -17.11 -22.32 21.87
CA ILE A 621 -18.44 -22.93 21.63
C ILE A 621 -18.28 -24.38 21.16
N LEU A 622 -17.43 -24.63 20.15
CA LEU A 622 -17.19 -25.99 19.64
C LEU A 622 -16.63 -26.92 20.71
N LEU A 623 -15.66 -26.44 21.49
CA LEU A 623 -15.05 -27.22 22.55
C LEU A 623 -16.08 -27.63 23.62
N ASN A 624 -16.88 -26.68 24.09
CA ASN A 624 -17.86 -26.94 25.14
C ASN A 624 -18.99 -27.87 24.68
N LEU A 625 -19.58 -27.62 23.51
CA LEU A 625 -20.60 -28.50 22.96
C LEU A 625 -20.06 -29.93 22.83
N SER A 626 -18.81 -30.08 22.38
CA SER A 626 -18.17 -31.38 22.28
C SER A 626 -17.93 -32.05 23.62
N LEU A 627 -17.48 -31.31 24.65
CA LEU A 627 -17.28 -31.83 26.00
C LEU A 627 -18.60 -32.30 26.64
N VAL A 628 -19.66 -31.49 26.51
CA VAL A 628 -21.01 -31.80 27.03
C VAL A 628 -21.56 -33.04 26.36
N THR A 629 -21.57 -33.08 25.03
CA THR A 629 -22.08 -34.24 24.27
C THR A 629 -21.25 -35.49 24.54
N TYR A 630 -19.92 -35.39 24.59
CA TYR A 630 -19.05 -36.52 24.92
C TYR A 630 -19.30 -37.07 26.32
N PHE A 631 -19.50 -36.19 27.32
CA PHE A 631 -19.86 -36.60 28.67
C PHE A 631 -21.23 -37.30 28.71
N PHE A 632 -22.25 -36.72 28.07
CA PHE A 632 -23.61 -37.26 28.06
C PHE A 632 -23.68 -38.63 27.37
N ILE A 633 -23.03 -38.79 26.23
CA ILE A 633 -22.95 -40.09 25.53
C ILE A 633 -22.27 -41.14 26.41
N GLY A 634 -21.18 -40.79 27.09
CA GLY A 634 -20.50 -41.72 28.00
C GLY A 634 -21.38 -42.11 29.19
N TYR A 635 -22.25 -41.20 29.65
CA TYR A 635 -23.16 -41.42 30.78
C TYR A 635 -24.28 -42.37 30.40
N LEU A 636 -24.91 -42.14 29.23
CA LEU A 636 -25.92 -43.04 28.67
C LEU A 636 -25.38 -44.45 28.38
N GLN A 637 -24.09 -44.58 28.04
CA GLN A 637 -23.44 -45.88 27.82
C GLN A 637 -23.02 -46.60 29.11
N HIS A 638 -23.47 -46.15 30.29
CA HIS A 638 -23.13 -46.69 31.61
C HIS A 638 -21.62 -46.86 31.86
N GLN A 639 -20.78 -46.07 31.18
CA GLN A 639 -19.35 -46.09 31.46
C GLN A 639 -19.13 -45.46 32.85
N LYS A 640 -18.24 -46.02 33.67
CA LYS A 640 -17.77 -45.35 34.91
C LYS A 640 -17.03 -44.05 34.55
N ILE A 641 -17.77 -42.98 34.29
CA ILE A 641 -17.19 -41.66 33.98
C ILE A 641 -16.61 -41.08 35.25
N ASN A 642 -15.37 -40.62 35.14
CA ASN A 642 -14.70 -39.92 36.22
C ASN A 642 -15.44 -38.59 36.51
N LYS A 643 -15.79 -38.33 37.78
CA LYS A 643 -16.37 -37.05 38.25
C LYS A 643 -15.58 -35.83 37.75
N ASN A 644 -14.28 -35.99 37.53
CA ASN A 644 -13.41 -34.96 36.95
C ASN A 644 -13.84 -34.49 35.55
N TYR A 645 -14.44 -35.34 34.71
CA TYR A 645 -14.97 -34.93 33.41
C TYR A 645 -16.24 -34.10 33.54
N PHE A 646 -17.07 -34.40 34.55
CA PHE A 646 -18.25 -33.58 34.86
C PHE A 646 -17.84 -32.18 35.32
N TYR A 647 -16.88 -32.07 36.24
CA TYR A 647 -16.37 -30.76 36.69
C TYR A 647 -15.70 -29.98 35.56
N LEU A 648 -14.97 -30.65 34.66
CA LEU A 648 -14.40 -30.00 33.48
C LEU A 648 -15.50 -29.44 32.57
N CYS A 649 -16.54 -30.23 32.30
CA CYS A 649 -17.67 -29.83 31.46
C CYS A 649 -18.47 -28.67 32.07
N LEU A 650 -18.83 -28.77 33.34
CA LEU A 650 -19.56 -27.73 34.06
C LEU A 650 -18.72 -26.45 34.16
N GLY A 651 -17.46 -26.57 34.55
CA GLY A 651 -16.55 -25.44 34.68
C GLY A 651 -16.28 -24.75 33.36
N SER A 652 -16.08 -25.50 32.26
CA SER A 652 -15.82 -24.90 30.94
C SER A 652 -17.06 -24.18 30.40
N GLY A 653 -18.25 -24.75 30.64
CA GLY A 653 -19.54 -24.11 30.34
C GLY A 653 -19.73 -22.81 31.10
N LEU A 654 -19.57 -22.82 32.43
CA LEU A 654 -19.69 -21.62 33.27
C LEU A 654 -18.68 -20.53 32.87
N LEU A 655 -17.43 -20.90 32.60
CA LEU A 655 -16.39 -19.96 32.15
C LEU A 655 -16.75 -19.35 30.79
N SER A 656 -17.35 -20.13 29.89
CA SER A 656 -17.70 -19.63 28.57
C SER A 656 -18.94 -18.74 28.60
N LEU A 657 -19.89 -19.01 29.49
CA LEU A 657 -20.99 -18.09 29.81
C LEU A 657 -20.46 -16.78 30.42
N ALA A 658 -19.47 -16.85 31.31
CA ALA A 658 -18.83 -15.67 31.88
C ALA A 658 -18.11 -14.84 30.80
N VAL A 659 -17.44 -15.46 29.83
CA VAL A 659 -16.83 -14.76 28.68
C VAL A 659 -17.89 -14.11 27.80
N LEU A 660 -19.00 -14.79 27.51
CA LEU A 660 -20.12 -14.22 26.74
C LEU A 660 -20.73 -13.01 27.45
N PHE A 661 -20.88 -13.08 28.78
CA PHE A 661 -21.31 -11.95 29.61
C PHE A 661 -20.31 -10.79 29.57
N LEU A 662 -19.02 -11.08 29.73
CA LEU A 662 -17.95 -10.07 29.73
C LEU A 662 -17.85 -9.33 28.38
N PHE A 663 -18.13 -10.01 27.28
CA PHE A 663 -18.19 -9.41 25.95
C PHE A 663 -19.54 -8.78 25.61
N GLY A 664 -20.51 -8.78 26.53
CA GLY A 664 -21.84 -8.21 26.30
C GLY A 664 -22.66 -8.96 25.24
N VAL A 665 -22.35 -10.23 24.95
CA VAL A 665 -23.03 -11.03 23.92
C VAL A 665 -24.40 -11.53 24.40
N LEU A 666 -24.62 -11.59 25.71
CA LEU A 666 -25.92 -11.91 26.28
C LEU A 666 -26.87 -10.71 26.12
N PRO A 667 -28.03 -10.88 25.46
CA PRO A 667 -28.83 -9.75 24.98
C PRO A 667 -29.43 -8.93 26.13
N SER A 668 -29.24 -7.61 26.08
CA SER A 668 -30.07 -6.61 26.77
C SER A 668 -31.17 -6.04 25.87
N THR A 669 -31.09 -6.26 24.55
CA THR A 669 -32.06 -5.79 23.54
C THR A 669 -32.30 -6.85 22.47
N GLY A 670 -33.56 -7.02 22.04
CA GLY A 670 -34.10 -8.19 21.34
C GLY A 670 -33.67 -8.44 19.87
N SER A 671 -32.43 -8.13 19.47
CA SER A 671 -31.92 -8.50 18.14
C SER A 671 -30.97 -9.71 18.23
N SER A 672 -31.22 -10.76 17.46
CA SER A 672 -30.37 -11.96 17.46
C SER A 672 -29.13 -11.77 16.58
N LEU A 673 -27.94 -11.89 17.17
CA LEU A 673 -26.64 -11.88 16.46
C LEU A 673 -26.49 -13.06 15.48
N ILE A 674 -27.23 -14.15 15.68
CA ILE A 674 -27.22 -15.35 14.86
C ILE A 674 -28.59 -15.52 14.21
N GLN A 675 -28.60 -15.66 12.89
CA GLN A 675 -29.80 -15.89 12.07
C GLN A 675 -29.88 -17.36 11.64
N PHE A 676 -31.08 -17.94 11.73
CA PHE A 676 -31.35 -19.27 11.17
C PHE A 676 -31.57 -19.15 9.66
N LYS A 677 -30.56 -19.54 8.88
CA LYS A 677 -30.54 -19.47 7.41
C LYS A 677 -29.91 -20.76 6.87
N PRO A 678 -30.66 -21.87 6.86
CA PRO A 678 -30.13 -23.17 6.47
C PRO A 678 -29.63 -23.14 5.03
N PHE A 679 -28.46 -23.75 4.82
CA PHE A 679 -27.76 -23.87 3.55
C PHE A 679 -27.38 -22.55 2.88
N TRP A 680 -27.33 -21.44 3.61
CA TRP A 680 -26.98 -20.13 3.05
C TRP A 680 -25.63 -20.12 2.31
N PHE A 681 -24.58 -20.74 2.86
CA PHE A 681 -23.28 -20.82 2.15
C PHE A 681 -23.34 -21.68 0.89
N VAL A 682 -24.22 -22.69 0.86
CA VAL A 682 -24.43 -23.56 -0.29
C VAL A 682 -25.18 -22.82 -1.39
N HIS A 683 -26.17 -22.00 -1.04
CA HIS A 683 -26.96 -21.20 -2.00
C HIS A 683 -26.13 -20.02 -2.52
N SER A 684 -25.54 -19.23 -1.62
CA SER A 684 -24.70 -18.09 -1.99
C SER A 684 -23.47 -18.46 -2.81
N LEU A 685 -22.99 -19.71 -2.73
CA LEU A 685 -21.90 -20.24 -3.55
C LEU A 685 -22.18 -20.09 -5.04
N ILE A 686 -23.42 -20.38 -5.47
CA ILE A 686 -23.84 -20.31 -6.87
C ILE A 686 -24.43 -18.96 -7.26
N GLU A 687 -24.86 -18.16 -6.28
CA GLU A 687 -25.45 -16.84 -6.50
C GLU A 687 -24.40 -15.72 -6.59
N SER A 688 -23.31 -15.80 -5.82
CA SER A 688 -22.31 -14.73 -5.72
C SER A 688 -21.33 -14.75 -6.89
N THR A 689 -21.11 -13.60 -7.54
CA THR A 689 -20.24 -13.43 -8.70
C THR A 689 -18.75 -13.69 -8.43
N ASP A 690 -18.34 -13.55 -7.17
CA ASP A 690 -16.96 -13.74 -6.70
C ASP A 690 -16.72 -15.11 -6.05
N LYS A 691 -17.68 -16.05 -6.18
CA LYS A 691 -17.59 -17.45 -5.73
C LYS A 691 -17.67 -18.38 -6.93
N LEU A 692 -18.37 -19.51 -6.82
CA LEU A 692 -18.53 -20.45 -7.92
C LEU A 692 -19.43 -19.90 -9.02
N TYR A 693 -20.39 -19.03 -8.71
CA TYR A 693 -21.27 -18.33 -9.65
C TYR A 693 -21.83 -19.21 -10.79
N LEU A 694 -23.00 -19.80 -10.56
CA LEU A 694 -23.73 -20.61 -11.53
C LEU A 694 -25.17 -20.06 -11.63
N PRO A 695 -25.39 -18.91 -12.29
CA PRO A 695 -26.66 -18.18 -12.23
C PRO A 695 -27.84 -19.00 -12.75
N SER A 696 -27.66 -19.79 -13.81
CA SER A 696 -28.72 -20.67 -14.33
C SER A 696 -29.17 -21.71 -13.30
N LEU A 697 -28.23 -22.25 -12.52
CA LEU A 697 -28.53 -23.22 -11.47
C LEU A 697 -29.23 -22.54 -10.27
N ALA A 698 -28.83 -21.31 -9.95
CA ALA A 698 -29.47 -20.51 -8.89
C ALA A 698 -30.92 -20.17 -9.25
N THR A 699 -31.19 -19.75 -10.49
CA THR A 699 -32.55 -19.51 -10.99
C THR A 699 -33.39 -20.79 -10.96
N TRP A 700 -32.82 -21.92 -11.40
CA TRP A 700 -33.53 -23.20 -11.39
C TRP A 700 -33.89 -23.63 -9.96
N ARG A 701 -32.95 -23.50 -9.02
CA ARG A 701 -33.19 -23.74 -7.60
C ARG A 701 -34.32 -22.88 -7.05
N TYR A 702 -34.31 -21.58 -7.33
CA TYR A 702 -35.35 -20.65 -6.89
C TYR A 702 -36.74 -21.08 -7.40
N ASN A 703 -36.85 -21.39 -8.69
CA ASN A 703 -38.10 -21.84 -9.30
C ASN A 703 -38.60 -23.19 -8.75
N LEU A 704 -37.71 -24.11 -8.37
CA LEU A 704 -38.09 -25.37 -7.76
C LEU A 704 -38.58 -25.18 -6.31
N SER A 705 -38.00 -24.22 -5.58
CA SER A 705 -38.32 -23.96 -4.18
C SER A 705 -39.74 -23.40 -3.96
N THR A 706 -40.37 -22.82 -4.99
CA THR A 706 -41.73 -22.27 -4.93
C THR A 706 -42.82 -23.31 -5.21
N HIS A 707 -42.48 -24.54 -5.63
CA HIS A 707 -43.43 -25.58 -6.04
C HIS A 707 -43.23 -26.91 -5.29
N LEU A 708 -43.26 -26.86 -3.95
CA LEU A 708 -42.92 -27.98 -3.06
C LEU A 708 -43.93 -29.16 -3.03
N LEU A 709 -45.13 -29.01 -3.60
CA LEU A 709 -46.20 -30.02 -3.56
C LEU A 709 -46.29 -30.92 -4.82
N SER A 710 -45.19 -31.08 -5.57
CA SER A 710 -45.17 -31.86 -6.82
C SER A 710 -43.93 -32.74 -6.94
N TYR A 711 -43.80 -33.54 -8.01
CA TYR A 711 -42.57 -34.31 -8.34
C TYR A 711 -41.31 -33.44 -8.36
N LYS A 712 -41.47 -32.12 -8.52
CA LYS A 712 -40.40 -31.11 -8.41
C LYS A 712 -39.71 -31.11 -7.04
N LEU A 713 -40.34 -31.61 -5.97
CA LEU A 713 -39.72 -31.76 -4.65
C LEU A 713 -38.52 -32.72 -4.69
N PHE A 714 -38.64 -33.86 -5.36
CA PHE A 714 -37.53 -34.82 -5.47
C PHE A 714 -36.36 -34.23 -6.26
N ILE A 715 -36.67 -33.47 -7.31
CA ILE A 715 -35.65 -32.75 -8.11
C ILE A 715 -34.99 -31.67 -7.26
N PHE A 716 -35.77 -30.92 -6.48
CA PHE A 716 -35.26 -29.91 -5.56
C PHE A 716 -34.33 -30.51 -4.50
N LEU A 717 -34.73 -31.61 -3.86
CA LEU A 717 -33.91 -32.31 -2.86
C LEU A 717 -32.62 -32.87 -3.47
N ALA A 718 -32.69 -33.46 -4.67
CA ALA A 718 -31.51 -33.92 -5.39
C ALA A 718 -30.55 -32.76 -5.72
N LEU A 719 -31.09 -31.60 -6.10
CA LEU A 719 -30.31 -30.39 -6.35
C LEU A 719 -29.66 -29.86 -5.07
N GLU A 720 -30.38 -29.77 -3.95
CA GLU A 720 -29.82 -29.32 -2.66
C GLU A 720 -28.70 -30.26 -2.19
N ILE A 721 -28.88 -31.58 -2.33
CA ILE A 721 -27.82 -32.57 -2.03
C ILE A 721 -26.62 -32.35 -2.96
N PHE A 722 -26.83 -32.19 -4.26
CA PHE A 722 -25.76 -31.93 -5.21
C PHE A 722 -24.97 -30.67 -4.84
N LEU A 723 -25.65 -29.56 -4.53
CA LEU A 723 -25.01 -28.31 -4.14
C LEU A 723 -24.22 -28.45 -2.84
N LEU A 724 -24.77 -29.17 -1.85
CA LEU A 724 -24.06 -29.49 -0.62
C LEU A 724 -22.79 -30.32 -0.90
N VAL A 725 -22.87 -31.32 -1.78
CA VAL A 725 -21.70 -32.11 -2.20
C VAL A 725 -20.68 -31.22 -2.89
N VAL A 726 -21.07 -30.32 -3.78
CA VAL A 726 -20.17 -29.37 -4.45
C VAL A 726 -19.47 -28.47 -3.42
N PHE A 727 -20.21 -27.92 -2.47
CA PHE A 727 -19.66 -27.12 -1.38
C PHE A 727 -18.66 -27.91 -0.52
N LEU A 728 -19.01 -29.14 -0.14
CA LEU A 728 -18.17 -29.98 0.72
C LEU A 728 -16.93 -30.48 -0.01
N ILE A 729 -17.05 -31.08 -1.19
CA ILE A 729 -15.93 -31.61 -1.96
C ILE A 729 -15.01 -30.48 -2.42
N GLY A 730 -15.59 -29.35 -2.85
CA GLY A 730 -14.84 -28.16 -3.24
C GLY A 730 -13.91 -27.68 -2.13
N ASN A 731 -14.41 -27.59 -0.89
CA ASN A 731 -13.62 -27.19 0.27
C ASN A 731 -12.69 -28.28 0.80
N LEU A 732 -13.18 -29.50 0.96
CA LEU A 732 -12.42 -30.61 1.54
C LEU A 732 -11.24 -31.00 0.66
N SER A 733 -11.37 -30.87 -0.66
CA SER A 733 -10.46 -31.49 -1.63
C SER A 733 -10.20 -32.95 -1.22
N TRP A 734 -8.98 -33.44 -1.29
CA TRP A 734 -8.62 -34.81 -0.88
C TRP A 734 -8.94 -35.17 0.57
N ARG A 735 -9.27 -34.21 1.45
CA ARG A 735 -9.69 -34.51 2.82
C ARG A 735 -10.99 -35.33 2.87
N PHE A 736 -11.82 -35.36 1.82
CA PHE A 736 -13.00 -36.24 1.78
C PHE A 736 -12.62 -37.71 1.95
N LEU A 737 -11.39 -38.11 1.58
CA LEU A 737 -10.89 -39.47 1.76
C LEU A 737 -10.80 -39.90 3.23
N ALA A 738 -10.86 -38.96 4.18
CA ALA A 738 -10.99 -39.24 5.60
C ALA A 738 -12.18 -40.17 5.92
N ILE A 739 -13.27 -40.07 5.14
CA ILE A 739 -14.49 -40.87 5.32
C ILE A 739 -14.19 -42.36 5.09
N PHE A 740 -13.34 -42.71 4.11
CA PHE A 740 -12.96 -44.11 3.84
C PHE A 740 -12.11 -44.72 4.94
N TYR A 741 -11.48 -43.91 5.79
CA TYR A 741 -10.83 -44.40 7.01
C TYR A 741 -11.85 -44.57 8.16
N LEU A 742 -12.80 -43.65 8.30
CA LEU A 742 -13.74 -43.60 9.42
C LEU A 742 -14.89 -44.60 9.31
N ILE A 743 -15.56 -44.71 8.16
CA ILE A 743 -16.75 -45.57 7.99
C ILE A 743 -16.45 -47.02 8.34
N PRO A 744 -15.40 -47.68 7.80
CA PRO A 744 -15.14 -49.08 8.11
C PRO A 744 -14.86 -49.29 9.61
N LYS A 745 -14.21 -48.33 10.28
CA LYS A 745 -13.95 -48.41 11.72
C LYS A 745 -15.18 -48.20 12.57
N PHE A 746 -16.06 -47.30 12.14
CA PHE A 746 -17.35 -47.09 12.80
C PHE A 746 -18.22 -48.36 12.71
N LEU A 747 -18.39 -48.92 11.51
CA LEU A 747 -19.17 -50.14 11.27
C LEU A 747 -18.61 -51.34 12.05
N LYS A 748 -17.28 -51.46 12.14
CA LYS A 748 -16.60 -52.52 12.91
C LYS A 748 -16.48 -52.24 14.42
N LYS A 749 -17.03 -51.11 14.92
CA LYS A 749 -16.90 -50.66 16.33
C LYS A 749 -15.45 -50.54 16.82
N GLN A 750 -14.53 -50.16 15.93
CA GLN A 750 -13.08 -50.03 16.19
C GLN A 750 -12.61 -48.58 16.43
N LEU A 751 -13.53 -47.64 16.67
CA LEU A 751 -13.18 -46.25 16.97
C LEU A 751 -12.59 -46.11 18.37
N GLN A 752 -11.51 -45.34 18.47
CA GLN A 752 -10.87 -45.04 19.74
C GLN A 752 -11.59 -43.87 20.44
N LYS A 753 -11.38 -43.71 21.75
CA LYS A 753 -12.04 -42.64 22.53
C LYS A 753 -11.82 -41.23 21.95
N HIS A 754 -10.61 -40.94 21.46
CA HIS A 754 -10.35 -39.66 20.79
C HIS A 754 -11.06 -39.53 19.45
N ASP A 755 -11.30 -40.63 18.74
CA ASP A 755 -12.02 -40.56 17.46
C ASP A 755 -13.46 -40.11 17.70
N PHE A 756 -14.13 -40.63 18.73
CA PHE A 756 -15.48 -40.20 19.14
C PHE A 756 -15.55 -38.70 19.43
N PHE A 757 -14.67 -38.18 20.29
CA PHE A 757 -14.66 -36.76 20.63
C PHE A 757 -14.41 -35.88 19.38
N LEU A 758 -13.43 -36.25 18.54
CA LEU A 758 -13.10 -35.49 17.34
C LEU A 758 -14.22 -35.53 16.29
N ILE A 759 -14.99 -36.63 16.20
CA ILE A 759 -16.17 -36.72 15.33
C ILE A 759 -17.28 -35.79 15.83
N ILE A 760 -17.57 -35.77 17.13
CA ILE A 760 -18.56 -34.84 17.73
C ILE A 760 -18.14 -33.39 17.46
N PHE A 761 -16.87 -33.07 17.68
CA PHE A 761 -16.33 -31.74 17.41
C PHE A 761 -16.43 -31.37 15.93
N SER A 762 -16.14 -32.31 15.03
CA SER A 762 -16.28 -32.12 13.58
C SER A 762 -17.74 -31.91 13.16
N PHE A 763 -18.67 -32.63 13.78
CA PHE A 763 -20.10 -32.50 13.53
C PHE A 763 -20.57 -31.08 13.84
N PHE A 764 -20.28 -30.53 15.02
CA PHE A 764 -20.67 -29.16 15.35
C PHE A 764 -19.95 -28.12 14.47
N SER A 765 -18.67 -28.35 14.17
CA SER A 765 -17.88 -27.48 13.29
C SER A 765 -18.45 -27.39 11.86
N LEU A 766 -19.13 -28.44 11.41
CA LEU A 766 -19.80 -28.50 10.10
C LEU A 766 -21.25 -28.03 10.16
N ALA A 767 -22.01 -28.46 11.17
CA ALA A 767 -23.46 -28.23 11.26
C ALA A 767 -23.79 -26.76 11.52
N ILE A 768 -23.05 -26.08 12.41
CA ILE A 768 -23.31 -24.67 12.75
C ILE A 768 -23.30 -23.78 11.50
N PRO A 769 -22.25 -23.77 10.66
CA PRO A 769 -22.24 -22.92 9.47
C PRO A 769 -23.24 -23.36 8.39
N LEU A 770 -23.68 -24.62 8.37
CA LEU A 770 -24.73 -25.04 7.43
C LEU A 770 -26.14 -24.59 7.84
N ILE A 771 -26.35 -24.23 9.10
CA ILE A 771 -27.69 -23.90 9.63
C ILE A 771 -27.82 -22.40 9.93
N PHE A 772 -26.72 -21.78 10.37
CA PHE A 772 -26.72 -20.43 10.92
C PHE A 772 -25.79 -19.49 10.16
N VAL A 773 -26.12 -18.20 10.16
CA VAL A 773 -25.26 -17.11 9.67
C VAL A 773 -25.34 -15.94 10.65
N GLN A 774 -24.19 -15.33 10.98
CA GLN A 774 -24.13 -14.15 11.84
C GLN A 774 -24.62 -12.91 11.07
N SER A 775 -25.38 -12.04 11.75
CA SER A 775 -25.74 -10.73 11.20
C SER A 775 -24.48 -9.88 10.96
N GLY A 776 -24.53 -8.97 9.97
CA GLY A 776 -23.39 -8.15 9.55
C GLY A 776 -22.46 -8.84 8.55
N THR A 777 -21.84 -9.97 8.92
CA THR A 777 -20.91 -10.68 8.01
C THR A 777 -20.97 -12.20 8.11
N ALA A 778 -21.20 -12.86 6.98
CA ALA A 778 -21.14 -14.32 6.89
C ALA A 778 -19.72 -14.89 7.08
N TRP A 779 -18.67 -14.07 6.87
CA TRP A 779 -17.27 -14.47 7.07
C TRP A 779 -16.95 -14.89 8.50
N ASN A 780 -17.76 -14.50 9.48
CA ASN A 780 -17.59 -14.89 10.86
C ASN A 780 -18.07 -16.32 11.11
N THR A 781 -19.21 -16.70 10.56
CA THR A 781 -19.80 -18.03 10.78
C THR A 781 -19.07 -19.12 10.00
N ILE A 782 -18.55 -18.84 8.80
CA ILE A 782 -17.76 -19.84 8.05
C ILE A 782 -16.49 -20.27 8.82
N GLN A 783 -16.01 -19.49 9.80
CA GLN A 783 -14.81 -19.84 10.58
C GLN A 783 -14.99 -21.10 11.44
N PHE A 784 -16.22 -21.51 11.76
CA PHE A 784 -16.50 -22.82 12.37
C PHE A 784 -16.01 -23.97 11.48
N PHE A 785 -16.20 -23.83 10.17
CA PHE A 785 -15.79 -24.82 9.17
C PHE A 785 -14.25 -24.95 9.08
N TYR A 786 -13.49 -23.93 9.48
CA TYR A 786 -12.02 -24.01 9.47
C TYR A 786 -11.53 -25.08 10.45
N TYR A 787 -12.20 -25.23 11.60
CA TYR A 787 -11.88 -26.29 12.55
C TYR A 787 -12.26 -27.67 12.02
N PHE A 788 -13.35 -27.79 11.25
CA PHE A 788 -13.72 -29.02 10.53
C PHE A 788 -12.62 -29.44 9.54
N LEU A 789 -12.06 -28.51 8.77
CA LEU A 789 -10.95 -28.78 7.84
C LEU A 789 -9.70 -29.31 8.57
N ILE A 790 -9.35 -28.73 9.72
CA ILE A 790 -8.20 -29.18 10.50
C ILE A 790 -8.38 -30.59 11.07
N ILE A 791 -9.57 -30.94 11.57
CA ILE A 791 -9.81 -32.33 12.02
C ILE A 791 -9.81 -33.28 10.82
N SER A 792 -10.31 -32.84 9.67
CA SER A 792 -10.27 -33.63 8.43
C SER A 792 -8.84 -33.88 7.95
N ASN A 793 -7.90 -32.94 8.14
CA ASN A 793 -6.47 -33.16 7.89
C ASN A 793 -5.89 -34.32 8.71
N PHE A 794 -6.31 -34.49 9.96
CA PHE A 794 -5.83 -35.58 10.83
C PHE A 794 -6.29 -36.95 10.30
N TYR A 795 -7.55 -37.05 9.87
CA TYR A 795 -8.07 -38.30 9.31
C TYR A 795 -7.55 -38.57 7.89
N LEU A 796 -7.30 -37.54 7.09
CA LEU A 796 -6.57 -37.68 5.83
C LEU A 796 -5.16 -38.23 6.07
N ALA A 797 -4.45 -37.73 7.10
CA ALA A 797 -3.14 -38.26 7.47
C ALA A 797 -3.19 -39.74 7.87
N LYS A 798 -4.23 -40.17 8.60
CA LYS A 798 -4.48 -41.58 8.93
C LYS A 798 -4.74 -42.43 7.68
N PHE A 799 -5.60 -41.97 6.77
CA PHE A 799 -5.88 -42.65 5.50
C PHE A 799 -4.61 -42.79 4.64
N MET A 800 -3.89 -41.69 4.42
CA MET A 800 -2.66 -41.66 3.62
C MET A 800 -1.55 -42.53 4.21
N ALA A 801 -1.49 -42.68 5.55
CA ALA A 801 -0.53 -43.56 6.19
C ALA A 801 -0.79 -45.05 5.89
N GLN A 802 -2.05 -45.44 5.64
CA GLN A 802 -2.45 -46.81 5.30
C GLN A 802 -2.15 -47.20 3.84
N LEU A 803 -1.78 -46.25 2.97
CA LEU A 803 -1.32 -46.55 1.61
C LEU A 803 0.15 -47.05 1.68
N PRO A 804 0.44 -48.36 1.51
CA PRO A 804 1.80 -48.86 1.48
C PRO A 804 2.49 -48.38 0.20
N VAL A 805 3.43 -47.44 0.36
CA VAL A 805 4.21 -46.86 -0.74
C VAL A 805 5.24 -47.86 -1.29
N SER A 806 5.57 -48.91 -0.54
CA SER A 806 6.62 -49.87 -0.89
C SER A 806 6.16 -51.11 -1.68
N THR A 807 4.86 -51.43 -1.72
CA THR A 807 4.40 -52.74 -2.27
C THR A 807 3.51 -52.66 -3.51
N SER A 808 2.99 -51.49 -3.87
CA SER A 808 2.12 -51.33 -5.06
C SER A 808 2.41 -50.03 -5.81
N LYS A 809 2.77 -50.15 -7.10
CA LYS A 809 3.00 -49.01 -8.00
C LYS A 809 1.79 -48.08 -8.06
N LEU A 810 0.57 -48.63 -8.10
CA LEU A 810 -0.67 -47.86 -8.10
C LEU A 810 -0.84 -47.04 -6.82
N LYS A 811 -0.68 -47.65 -5.65
CA LYS A 811 -0.83 -46.95 -4.35
C LYS A 811 0.25 -45.89 -4.15
N LYS A 812 1.48 -46.14 -4.60
CA LYS A 812 2.57 -45.15 -4.63
C LYS A 812 2.20 -43.96 -5.53
N THR A 813 1.71 -44.23 -6.74
CA THR A 813 1.29 -43.19 -7.70
C THR A 813 0.16 -42.35 -7.13
N LEU A 814 -0.87 -42.99 -6.56
CA LEU A 814 -1.99 -42.29 -5.91
C LEU A 814 -1.51 -41.41 -4.74
N PHE A 815 -0.61 -41.92 -3.91
CA PHE A 815 -0.04 -41.15 -2.80
C PHE A 815 0.63 -39.86 -3.29
N PHE A 816 1.51 -39.96 -4.28
CA PHE A 816 2.20 -38.78 -4.84
C PHE A 816 1.24 -37.85 -5.61
N PHE A 817 0.25 -38.41 -6.30
CA PHE A 817 -0.77 -37.63 -7.00
C PHE A 817 -1.58 -36.76 -6.02
N ILE A 818 -2.03 -37.33 -4.90
CA ILE A 818 -2.74 -36.58 -3.84
C ILE A 818 -1.84 -35.48 -3.26
N ILE A 819 -0.58 -35.78 -2.96
CA ILE A 819 0.37 -34.79 -2.45
C ILE A 819 0.60 -33.66 -3.45
N LEU A 820 0.73 -33.97 -4.74
CA LEU A 820 0.98 -32.95 -5.77
C LEU A 820 -0.24 -32.06 -6.01
N THR A 821 -1.44 -32.64 -6.01
CA THR A 821 -2.69 -31.92 -6.36
C THR A 821 -3.35 -31.20 -5.19
N ILE A 822 -2.84 -31.37 -3.96
CA ILE A 822 -3.30 -30.62 -2.78
C ILE A 822 -2.57 -29.28 -2.60
N LEU A 823 -1.37 -29.14 -3.18
CA LEU A 823 -0.51 -27.95 -3.11
C LEU A 823 -0.90 -26.73 -3.98
N PRO A 824 -1.57 -26.86 -5.14
CA PRO A 824 -1.73 -25.73 -6.07
C PRO A 824 -2.41 -24.50 -5.45
N THR A 825 -3.40 -24.71 -4.59
CA THR A 825 -4.05 -23.62 -3.85
C THR A 825 -3.08 -22.89 -2.93
N SER A 826 -2.28 -23.62 -2.15
CA SER A 826 -1.26 -23.02 -1.27
C SER A 826 -0.18 -22.27 -2.03
N TYR A 827 0.26 -22.82 -3.16
CA TYR A 827 1.20 -22.14 -4.05
C TYR A 827 0.62 -20.84 -4.62
N ALA A 828 -0.62 -20.88 -5.12
CA ALA A 828 -1.30 -19.71 -5.67
C ALA A 828 -1.46 -18.61 -4.62
N THR A 829 -1.94 -18.95 -3.42
CA THR A 829 -2.06 -17.98 -2.33
C THR A 829 -0.69 -17.35 -2.01
N ILE A 830 0.37 -18.14 -1.80
CA ILE A 830 1.69 -17.57 -1.48
C ILE A 830 2.17 -16.66 -2.62
N LYS A 831 2.00 -17.07 -3.88
CA LYS A 831 2.38 -16.27 -5.05
C LYS A 831 1.66 -14.92 -5.09
N ASP A 832 0.37 -14.87 -4.79
CA ASP A 832 -0.41 -13.63 -4.79
C ASP A 832 0.10 -12.62 -3.75
N TYR A 833 0.59 -13.12 -2.61
CA TYR A 833 1.24 -12.29 -1.59
C TYR A 833 2.69 -11.91 -1.92
N LEU A 834 3.29 -12.44 -2.99
CA LEU A 834 4.63 -12.07 -3.48
C LEU A 834 4.61 -10.92 -4.52
N GLY A 835 3.44 -10.45 -4.95
CA GLY A 835 3.30 -9.33 -5.88
C GLY A 835 3.97 -8.02 -5.40
N SER A 836 4.39 -7.19 -6.36
CA SER A 836 4.97 -5.85 -6.12
C SER A 836 4.48 -4.87 -7.21
N PRO A 837 3.98 -3.67 -6.85
CA PRO A 837 3.86 -3.12 -5.49
C PRO A 837 2.74 -3.79 -4.67
N ALA A 838 2.66 -3.47 -3.37
CA ALA A 838 1.57 -3.92 -2.51
C ALA A 838 0.19 -3.49 -3.07
N PRO A 839 -0.90 -4.22 -2.80
CA PRO A 839 -2.25 -3.77 -3.14
C PRO A 839 -2.64 -2.43 -2.50
N SER A 840 -2.22 -2.22 -1.25
CA SER A 840 -2.55 -1.02 -0.48
C SER A 840 -1.35 -0.50 0.30
N SER A 841 -1.38 0.78 0.67
CA SER A 841 -0.32 1.42 1.43
C SER A 841 -0.82 2.52 2.36
N LEU A 842 -0.09 2.78 3.44
CA LEU A 842 -0.15 4.05 4.18
C LEU A 842 0.95 4.98 3.64
N PRO A 843 0.61 6.02 2.86
CA PRO A 843 1.60 6.88 2.23
C PRO A 843 2.45 7.67 3.23
N ASN A 844 3.68 8.02 2.85
CA ASN A 844 4.61 8.76 3.73
C ASN A 844 4.02 10.07 4.27
N TYR A 845 3.25 10.80 3.45
CA TYR A 845 2.60 12.04 3.87
C TYR A 845 1.53 11.79 4.96
N GLU A 846 0.87 10.63 4.98
CA GLU A 846 -0.07 10.27 6.06
C GLU A 846 0.68 9.77 7.29
N ILE A 847 1.79 9.03 7.12
CA ILE A 847 2.64 8.59 8.25
C ILE A 847 3.10 9.80 9.06
N GLU A 848 3.64 10.82 8.40
CA GLU A 848 4.08 12.06 9.04
C GLU A 848 2.95 12.74 9.84
N ALA A 849 1.77 12.86 9.23
CA ALA A 849 0.61 13.48 9.86
C ALA A 849 0.07 12.68 11.05
N LEU A 850 0.06 11.34 10.95
CA LEU A 850 -0.41 10.45 12.00
C LEU A 850 0.59 10.39 13.16
N ASP A 851 1.90 10.45 12.89
CA ASP A 851 2.94 10.59 13.91
C ASP A 851 2.87 11.95 14.62
N PHE A 852 2.55 13.02 13.89
CA PHE A 852 2.25 14.31 14.51
C PHE A 852 1.03 14.22 15.42
N LEU A 853 -0.07 13.63 14.93
CA LEU A 853 -1.32 13.48 15.67
C LEU A 853 -1.16 12.58 16.92
N LYS A 854 -0.27 11.60 16.86
CA LYS A 854 0.08 10.72 17.97
C LYS A 854 0.69 11.45 19.16
N LYS A 855 1.44 12.52 18.90
CA LYS A 855 2.07 13.38 19.92
C LYS A 855 1.09 14.38 20.54
N GLN A 856 -0.10 14.56 19.97
CA GLN A 856 -1.12 15.46 20.50
C GLN A 856 -1.84 14.83 21.71
N LYS A 857 -2.50 15.68 22.52
CA LYS A 857 -3.36 15.23 23.62
C LYS A 857 -4.40 14.24 23.12
N LYS A 858 -4.71 13.21 23.90
CA LYS A 858 -5.70 12.20 23.50
C LYS A 858 -7.07 12.83 23.31
N GLY A 859 -7.74 12.46 22.21
CA GLY A 859 -9.00 13.04 21.81
C GLY A 859 -9.68 12.31 20.65
N ILE A 860 -10.90 12.73 20.32
CA ILE A 860 -11.74 12.16 19.27
C ILE A 860 -11.42 12.84 17.92
N VAL A 861 -11.13 12.02 16.92
CA VAL A 861 -10.81 12.46 15.55
C VAL A 861 -12.01 12.27 14.64
N LEU A 862 -12.46 13.37 14.03
CA LEU A 862 -13.40 13.36 12.92
C LEU A 862 -12.64 13.28 11.60
N SER A 863 -12.95 12.30 10.78
CA SER A 863 -12.38 12.15 9.44
C SER A 863 -13.48 12.18 8.37
N TYR A 864 -13.10 12.48 7.14
CA TYR A 864 -14.04 12.43 6.02
C TYR A 864 -14.63 11.01 5.84
N PRO A 865 -15.95 10.85 5.65
CA PRO A 865 -16.55 9.54 5.51
C PRO A 865 -16.04 8.75 4.31
N TYR A 866 -15.71 7.47 4.52
CA TYR A 866 -15.29 6.58 3.43
C TYR A 866 -16.37 6.47 2.33
N ASN A 867 -15.94 6.58 1.07
CA ASN A 867 -16.80 6.43 -0.10
C ASN A 867 -16.19 5.42 -1.09
N GLN A 868 -16.89 4.30 -1.28
CA GLN A 868 -16.46 3.21 -2.17
C GLN A 868 -16.47 3.57 -3.66
N TYR A 869 -17.07 4.70 -4.04
CA TYR A 869 -17.13 5.19 -5.42
C TYR A 869 -16.08 6.27 -5.71
N SER A 870 -15.30 6.71 -4.72
CA SER A 870 -14.20 7.71 -4.90
C SER A 870 -12.94 7.11 -5.52
N ARG A 871 -13.16 6.12 -6.36
CA ARG A 871 -12.32 4.94 -6.51
C ARG A 871 -12.04 4.97 -8.04
N PRO A 872 -10.88 5.51 -8.51
CA PRO A 872 -10.72 5.92 -9.92
C PRO A 872 -10.75 4.73 -10.90
N SER A 873 -11.47 4.84 -12.02
CA SER A 873 -11.76 3.74 -12.96
C SER A 873 -10.54 2.99 -13.53
N ASN A 874 -9.35 3.60 -13.55
CA ASN A 874 -8.10 3.04 -14.06
C ASN A 874 -7.07 2.81 -12.94
N TRP A 875 -7.40 1.89 -12.05
CA TRP A 875 -6.67 1.56 -10.82
C TRP A 875 -5.21 1.15 -11.04
N GLN A 876 -4.29 1.78 -10.30
CA GLN A 876 -2.91 1.30 -10.12
C GLN A 876 -2.61 1.16 -8.63
N THR A 877 -2.01 0.02 -8.24
CA THR A 877 -1.57 -0.25 -6.88
C THR A 877 -0.20 0.42 -6.62
N PRO A 878 0.14 0.78 -5.36
CA PRO A 878 -0.63 0.59 -4.13
C PRO A 878 -1.64 1.70 -3.88
N LEU A 879 -2.82 1.35 -3.37
CA LEU A 879 -3.85 2.33 -2.99
C LEU A 879 -3.66 2.84 -1.57
N PRO A 880 -3.80 4.15 -1.31
CA PRO A 880 -3.90 4.67 0.04
C PRO A 880 -5.01 3.95 0.83
N LEU A 881 -4.75 3.64 2.11
CA LEU A 881 -5.70 2.90 2.96
C LEU A 881 -7.09 3.54 2.99
N TYR A 882 -7.18 4.88 2.98
CA TYR A 882 -8.45 5.62 2.97
C TYR A 882 -9.29 5.42 1.70
N LEU A 883 -8.70 4.96 0.58
CA LEU A 883 -9.39 4.60 -0.67
C LEU A 883 -9.55 3.08 -0.83
N TYR A 884 -8.68 2.30 -0.19
CA TYR A 884 -8.61 0.86 -0.34
C TYR A 884 -9.85 0.16 0.23
N GLN A 885 -10.26 0.48 1.45
CA GLN A 885 -11.45 -0.09 2.10
C GLN A 885 -11.88 0.89 3.22
N THR A 886 -13.07 0.74 3.79
CA THR A 886 -13.32 1.36 5.11
C THR A 886 -12.27 0.81 6.09
N THR A 887 -11.67 1.61 6.97
CA THR A 887 -10.49 1.16 7.73
C THR A 887 -10.29 1.96 9.02
N ALA A 888 -9.63 1.34 10.01
CA ALA A 888 -9.29 1.93 11.31
C ALA A 888 -7.91 2.62 11.33
N TYR A 889 -7.31 2.93 10.18
CA TYR A 889 -5.90 3.36 10.10
C TYR A 889 -5.57 4.61 10.94
N ILE A 890 -6.46 5.60 10.99
CA ILE A 890 -6.23 6.81 11.79
C ILE A 890 -6.03 6.40 13.26
N SER A 891 -6.91 5.58 13.82
CA SER A 891 -6.79 5.08 15.20
C SER A 891 -5.59 4.17 15.39
N ALA A 892 -5.26 3.33 14.41
CA ALA A 892 -4.13 2.40 14.46
C ALA A 892 -2.77 3.13 14.53
N PHE A 893 -2.57 4.19 13.75
CA PHE A 893 -1.26 4.85 13.64
C PHE A 893 -1.15 6.11 14.49
N SER A 894 -2.23 6.86 14.71
CA SER A 894 -2.19 8.04 15.61
C SER A 894 -2.41 7.69 17.08
N HIS A 895 -2.86 6.47 17.39
CA HIS A 895 -3.29 6.08 18.74
C HIS A 895 -4.39 6.99 19.31
N GLN A 896 -5.14 7.71 18.48
CA GLN A 896 -6.36 8.42 18.85
C GLN A 896 -7.59 7.50 18.67
N THR A 897 -8.78 7.96 19.01
CA THR A 897 -10.04 7.28 18.68
C THR A 897 -10.76 8.07 17.59
N SER A 898 -11.36 7.37 16.63
CA SER A 898 -12.17 8.03 15.61
C SER A 898 -13.62 8.16 16.07
N PHE A 899 -14.28 9.24 15.67
CA PHE A 899 -15.71 9.44 15.88
C PHE A 899 -16.53 8.36 15.15
N LEU A 900 -16.17 8.12 13.89
CA LEU A 900 -16.75 7.12 13.02
C LEU A 900 -15.72 6.68 11.97
N ALA A 901 -15.33 5.42 11.97
CA ALA A 901 -14.54 4.79 10.92
C ALA A 901 -14.89 3.28 10.83
N ASP A 902 -14.30 2.57 9.86
CA ASP A 902 -14.40 1.10 9.73
C ASP A 902 -15.82 0.52 9.90
N ARG A 903 -16.67 0.76 8.90
CA ARG A 903 -18.08 0.33 8.93
C ARG A 903 -18.23 -1.19 8.99
N MET A 904 -17.30 -1.93 8.39
CA MET A 904 -17.36 -3.40 8.38
C MET A 904 -17.23 -3.97 9.78
N ASN A 905 -16.29 -3.46 10.58
CA ASN A 905 -16.18 -3.89 11.99
C ASN A 905 -17.34 -3.37 12.84
N LEU A 906 -17.93 -2.22 12.52
CA LEU A 906 -19.12 -1.74 13.23
C LEU A 906 -20.37 -2.58 12.97
N ASP A 907 -20.54 -3.10 11.75
CA ASP A 907 -21.57 -4.10 11.44
C ASP A 907 -21.37 -5.38 12.24
N ILE A 908 -20.11 -5.82 12.45
CA ILE A 908 -19.77 -7.00 13.25
C ILE A 908 -20.12 -6.79 14.73
N THR A 909 -19.85 -5.60 15.28
CA THR A 909 -20.13 -5.28 16.69
C THR A 909 -21.59 -4.92 16.96
N GLY A 910 -22.41 -4.78 15.91
CA GLY A 910 -23.81 -4.36 16.03
C GLY A 910 -23.99 -2.90 16.44
N ALA A 911 -23.01 -2.04 16.13
CA ALA A 911 -23.09 -0.61 16.46
C ALA A 911 -24.02 0.13 15.48
N ASP A 912 -24.92 0.97 15.99
CA ASP A 912 -25.77 1.82 15.14
C ASP A 912 -24.99 3.01 14.57
N TRP A 913 -24.24 2.74 13.49
CA TRP A 913 -23.39 3.72 12.84
C TRP A 913 -24.11 4.55 11.77
N ALA A 914 -25.30 4.14 11.32
CA ALA A 914 -26.00 4.74 10.19
C ALA A 914 -26.38 6.21 10.48
N SER A 915 -26.95 6.46 11.66
CA SER A 915 -27.29 7.83 12.12
C SER A 915 -26.05 8.73 12.20
N ARG A 916 -24.94 8.22 12.75
CA ARG A 916 -23.68 8.99 12.84
C ARG A 916 -23.06 9.29 11.48
N LEU A 917 -23.22 8.38 10.52
CA LEU A 917 -22.74 8.61 9.15
C LEU A 917 -23.50 9.77 8.50
N ASP A 918 -24.82 9.80 8.67
CA ASP A 918 -25.65 10.90 8.15
C ASP A 918 -25.25 12.24 8.79
N GLN A 919 -25.07 12.28 10.12
CA GLN A 919 -24.60 13.47 10.82
C GLN A 919 -23.21 13.92 10.36
N SER A 920 -22.27 12.98 10.18
CA SER A 920 -20.92 13.29 9.69
C SER A 920 -20.95 13.84 8.25
N ARG A 921 -21.77 13.25 7.37
CA ARG A 921 -21.97 13.78 6.01
C ARG A 921 -22.56 15.18 6.05
N LYS A 922 -23.61 15.39 6.84
CA LYS A 922 -24.24 16.71 7.04
C LYS A 922 -23.22 17.74 7.51
N PHE A 923 -22.33 17.41 8.44
CA PHE A 923 -21.24 18.29 8.86
C PHE A 923 -20.35 18.73 7.68
N PHE A 924 -19.90 17.79 6.84
CA PHE A 924 -19.01 18.12 5.71
C PHE A 924 -19.70 18.87 4.56
N THR A 925 -21.02 18.71 4.39
CA THR A 925 -21.76 19.29 3.25
C THR A 925 -22.61 20.52 3.58
N SER A 926 -22.85 20.82 4.86
CA SER A 926 -23.69 21.94 5.29
C SER A 926 -22.97 23.28 5.24
N SER A 927 -23.73 24.34 4.98
CA SER A 927 -23.31 25.75 5.11
C SER A 927 -23.84 26.41 6.40
N ASP A 928 -24.54 25.68 7.25
CA ASP A 928 -25.02 26.16 8.55
C ASP A 928 -23.92 26.07 9.61
N LYS A 929 -23.38 27.23 10.01
CA LYS A 929 -22.32 27.34 11.00
C LYS A 929 -22.74 26.86 12.40
N PHE A 930 -23.98 27.09 12.81
CA PHE A 930 -24.43 26.76 14.16
C PHE A 930 -24.63 25.26 14.31
N MET A 931 -25.24 24.62 13.31
CA MET A 931 -25.36 23.17 13.26
C MET A 931 -23.98 22.49 13.23
N ALA A 932 -23.09 22.95 12.34
CA ALA A 932 -21.77 22.34 12.21
C ALA A 932 -20.90 22.53 13.47
N ARG A 933 -20.95 23.70 14.11
CA ARG A 933 -20.27 23.97 15.38
C ARG A 933 -20.87 23.14 16.53
N GLY A 934 -22.20 23.11 16.64
CA GLY A 934 -22.91 22.29 17.61
C GLY A 934 -22.58 20.81 17.47
N PHE A 935 -22.45 20.31 16.24
CA PHE A 935 -22.00 18.93 15.97
C PHE A 935 -20.62 18.65 16.57
N LEU A 936 -19.65 19.55 16.40
CA LEU A 936 -18.29 19.37 16.94
C LEU A 936 -18.30 19.32 18.48
N LEU A 937 -19.05 20.21 19.13
CA LEU A 937 -19.11 20.31 20.59
C LEU A 937 -19.90 19.16 21.21
N ASN A 938 -21.09 18.85 20.67
CA ASN A 938 -21.98 17.81 21.19
C ASN A 938 -21.38 16.41 21.06
N ASN A 939 -20.54 16.18 20.05
CA ASN A 939 -19.82 14.91 19.86
C ASN A 939 -18.40 14.92 20.43
N HIS A 940 -18.03 15.98 21.16
CA HIS A 940 -16.72 16.16 21.79
C HIS A 940 -15.53 15.97 20.84
N ILE A 941 -15.67 16.41 19.59
CA ILE A 941 -14.61 16.31 18.58
C ILE A 941 -13.43 17.18 19.00
N ASP A 942 -12.22 16.60 19.02
CA ASP A 942 -10.99 17.31 19.36
C ASP A 942 -10.18 17.68 18.12
N TYR A 943 -10.18 16.79 17.13
CA TYR A 943 -9.39 16.94 15.91
C TYR A 943 -10.22 16.63 14.66
N ILE A 944 -9.96 17.35 13.58
CA ILE A 944 -10.47 17.04 12.23
C ILE A 944 -9.29 16.65 11.36
N TYR A 945 -9.36 15.48 10.72
CA TYR A 945 -8.32 14.93 9.85
C TYR A 945 -8.83 14.84 8.41
N LEU A 946 -8.17 15.54 7.50
CA LEU A 946 -8.53 15.61 6.07
C LEU A 946 -7.36 15.25 5.18
N VAL A 947 -7.64 14.50 4.11
CA VAL A 947 -6.64 14.03 3.13
C VAL A 947 -6.95 14.56 1.73
N ASN A 948 -5.91 14.99 1.01
CA ASN A 948 -5.95 15.51 -0.34
C ASN A 948 -7.01 16.61 -0.50
N ASN A 949 -7.95 16.41 -1.42
CA ASN A 949 -9.03 17.33 -1.77
C ASN A 949 -10.22 17.30 -0.80
N GLN A 950 -10.19 16.49 0.26
CA GLN A 950 -11.26 16.47 1.27
C GLN A 950 -11.33 17.81 2.00
N ASN A 951 -12.54 18.38 2.09
CA ASN A 951 -12.81 19.66 2.71
C ASN A 951 -14.19 19.64 3.39
N PHE A 952 -14.39 20.53 4.36
CA PHE A 952 -15.71 20.97 4.81
C PHE A 952 -16.07 22.29 4.10
N LYS A 953 -17.35 22.60 3.92
CA LYS A 953 -17.79 23.80 3.16
C LYS A 953 -17.50 25.13 3.86
N LEU A 954 -17.53 25.15 5.19
CA LEU A 954 -17.36 26.37 5.98
C LEU A 954 -15.89 26.76 6.11
N ASN A 955 -15.60 28.04 6.34
CA ASN A 955 -14.24 28.47 6.63
C ASN A 955 -13.82 28.07 8.06
N PRO A 956 -12.54 27.77 8.33
CA PRO A 956 -12.08 27.34 9.67
C PRO A 956 -12.49 28.26 10.82
N ASN A 957 -12.51 29.58 10.60
CA ASN A 957 -12.95 30.55 11.60
C ASN A 957 -14.43 30.39 11.99
N GLN A 958 -15.29 30.03 11.03
CA GLN A 958 -16.73 29.81 11.28
C GLN A 958 -16.99 28.54 12.11
N LEU A 959 -16.07 27.58 12.07
CA LEU A 959 -16.12 26.35 12.86
C LEU A 959 -15.36 26.45 14.19
N GLU A 960 -14.68 27.58 14.42
CA GLU A 960 -13.74 27.78 15.53
C GLU A 960 -12.71 26.64 15.63
N VAL A 961 -12.09 26.32 14.48
CA VAL A 961 -11.03 25.31 14.40
C VAL A 961 -9.71 25.94 13.99
N LYS A 962 -8.63 25.55 14.68
CA LYS A 962 -7.27 26.02 14.42
C LYS A 962 -6.48 24.98 13.63
N PRO A 963 -5.88 25.31 12.47
CA PRO A 963 -4.96 24.39 11.80
C PRO A 963 -3.74 24.16 12.69
N ILE A 964 -3.41 22.90 12.95
CA ILE A 964 -2.26 22.51 13.78
C ILE A 964 -1.21 21.71 13.00
N PHE A 965 -1.58 21.16 11.85
CA PHE A 965 -0.68 20.48 10.93
C PHE A 965 -1.16 20.63 9.49
N ASN A 966 -0.23 20.88 8.59
CA ASN A 966 -0.46 20.86 7.16
C ASN A 966 0.83 20.46 6.46
N ASN A 967 0.85 19.30 5.81
CA ASN A 967 1.90 18.91 4.86
C ASN A 967 1.36 18.86 3.43
N ASP A 968 0.33 19.65 3.19
CA ASP A 968 -0.38 19.88 1.93
C ASP A 968 -1.18 18.70 1.35
N PHE A 969 -0.83 17.48 1.72
CA PHE A 969 -1.65 16.29 1.48
C PHE A 969 -2.57 16.00 2.66
N VAL A 970 -2.16 16.29 3.88
CA VAL A 970 -2.97 16.09 5.08
C VAL A 970 -3.08 17.38 5.86
N ARG A 971 -4.30 17.70 6.26
CA ARG A 971 -4.62 18.85 7.10
C ARG A 971 -5.26 18.36 8.39
N ILE A 972 -4.72 18.82 9.50
CA ILE A 972 -5.26 18.53 10.84
C ILE A 972 -5.65 19.84 11.49
N TYR A 973 -6.90 19.91 11.92
CA TYR A 973 -7.44 21.03 12.68
C TYR A 973 -7.71 20.59 14.11
N LYS A 974 -7.43 21.46 15.07
CA LYS A 974 -7.86 21.33 16.46
C LYS A 974 -9.14 22.11 16.67
N VAL A 975 -10.14 21.49 17.28
CA VAL A 975 -11.39 22.14 17.67
C VAL A 975 -11.11 22.98 18.93
N MET A 976 -11.43 24.26 18.89
CA MET A 976 -11.42 25.12 20.08
C MET A 976 -12.66 24.76 20.89
N LYS A 977 -12.52 24.48 22.19
CA LYS A 977 -13.63 24.09 23.06
C LYS A 977 -14.03 25.24 23.96
#